data_AF-A0A968IM57-F1
#
_entry.id   AF-A0A968IM57-F1
#
_cell.length_a   1.000
_cell.length_b   1.000
_cell.length_c   1.000
_cell.angle_alpha   90.00
_cell.angle_beta   90.00
_cell.angle_gamma   90.00
#
_symmetry.space_group_name_H-M   'P 1'
#
loop_
_entity.id
_entity.type
_entity.pdbx_description
1 polymer ?
#
loop_
_entity_poly.entity_id
_entity_poly.type
_entity_poly.pdbx_seq_one_letter_code
_entity_poly.pdbx_strand_id
1 'polypeptide(L)'
;MNINRDKNNLIFPVLLTVLTVSGVAIFSEQTATAQASFKSYRVLVNSDRDTINPDQQLTLREAIEIVNNTLSWDDLSPVEQKKVTVIHQPQASRIEFALSAPAKIELSETLPPLLSPGLVIDGTTHPNYDPKKFTTVEIPIPIPVVTLTAVEGKNIFRGLTISGDRIKVKGLSIYGFSQPNQPTDTTPCGDIVIGSRLPVSEDLSASLPDHSPQDVEIVDNWLGLPPDESIAEIPSSFGIWLFDGVNTKIQRNRIYNHGGSGILTSTDVRKTQIKANIIVGNGLQGMPHAIYLEGQIQDSQITDNLICGNDGSGVYLFKPEGAIAINHNTIKFNGRRIPSAAVYLIGNDHQVTNNQISWQTGTGVTIAAYPQSDRNLITNNTFNDLEGLSIDLNTRDREGRTFYQLGDGVNPPRDSRNRTRDTANKSINAPQFLSENFYLIDGKVNIDGVADPGATVTLYRVKLGIPRDIKEQSPLASQSNNYGPLSEPLTEVVADKDGKFSFTLDNLTPGTVISAIATKPDYGTSEPAFNATIRSLDRAKTTIERSLSLPNCTTKPVAEVPQPPIQPESPPPQPIRLNVPRNIHFALDKSAVSAESARVLNRIAAVFKQHSYITIELQGHTDSRASDQYNLDLSRRRADAARNYLLQQGVDPARMTILPLGESQLEKPGNTIVDHAYNRRVEVIFRDLRGVDIIFEQQDKDLQLER
;
A
#
# COMPACT_ATOMS: atom_id res chain seq x y z
N MET A 1 -37.02 -2.38 47.87
CA MET A 1 -36.89 -2.91 49.25
C MET A 1 -35.68 -2.23 49.87
N ASN A 2 -35.82 -1.79 51.12
CA ASN A 2 -35.10 -0.70 51.76
C ASN A 2 -33.92 -1.17 52.64
N ILE A 3 -32.86 -0.34 52.76
CA ILE A 3 -32.10 -0.02 54.01
C ILE A 3 -31.01 -1.05 54.45
N ASN A 4 -29.79 -0.75 54.96
CA ASN A 4 -29.10 0.40 55.58
C ASN A 4 -27.56 0.20 55.39
N ARG A 5 -26.74 1.24 55.15
CA ARG A 5 -25.84 1.95 56.10
C ARG A 5 -24.91 1.07 56.95
N ASP A 6 -23.60 1.32 56.82
CA ASP A 6 -22.88 2.03 57.89
C ASP A 6 -21.66 2.82 57.40
N LYS A 7 -21.52 4.02 57.95
CA LYS A 7 -20.38 4.95 57.88
C LYS A 7 -19.83 5.10 59.29
N ASN A 8 -18.50 5.21 59.44
CA ASN A 8 -17.81 6.11 60.39
C ASN A 8 -16.28 6.05 60.09
N ASN A 9 -15.68 7.14 59.57
CA ASN A 9 -14.88 8.18 60.28
C ASN A 9 -13.44 7.69 60.61
N LEU A 10 -12.31 8.34 60.31
CA LEU A 10 -11.88 9.76 60.40
C LEU A 10 -10.57 10.03 59.59
N ILE A 11 -10.45 11.27 59.06
CA ILE A 11 -9.30 12.23 59.04
C ILE A 11 -7.93 11.87 58.33
N PHE A 12 -7.58 12.76 57.37
CA PHE A 12 -6.31 13.19 56.71
C PHE A 12 -4.94 12.93 57.41
N PRO A 13 -3.76 12.89 56.71
CA PRO A 13 -3.36 13.85 55.67
C PRO A 13 -2.62 13.35 54.41
N VAL A 14 -2.60 14.25 53.42
CA VAL A 14 -1.78 14.23 52.20
C VAL A 14 -0.30 14.26 52.58
N LEU A 15 0.48 13.28 52.09
CA LEU A 15 1.93 13.38 52.03
C LEU A 15 2.40 13.03 50.60
N LEU A 16 2.74 14.09 49.87
CA LEU A 16 3.39 14.04 48.57
C LEU A 16 4.80 13.49 48.78
N THR A 17 5.04 12.23 48.38
CA THR A 17 6.40 11.66 48.34
C THR A 17 6.74 11.37 46.89
N VAL A 18 7.56 12.23 46.30
CA VAL A 18 8.22 11.99 45.02
C VAL A 18 9.24 10.87 45.24
N LEU A 19 8.92 9.67 44.79
CA LEU A 19 9.85 8.55 44.74
C LEU A 19 10.14 8.24 43.27
N THR A 20 11.30 8.70 42.82
CA THR A 20 11.95 8.22 41.60
C THR A 20 12.27 6.74 41.79
N VAL A 21 11.43 5.85 41.26
CA VAL A 21 11.74 4.42 41.18
C VAL A 21 12.44 4.18 39.85
N SER A 22 13.76 4.13 39.91
CA SER A 22 14.58 3.38 38.97
C SER A 22 14.06 1.95 38.93
N GLY A 23 13.46 1.56 37.81
CA GLY A 23 12.87 0.24 37.60
C GLY A 23 13.94 -0.85 37.66
N VAL A 24 14.00 -1.55 38.78
CA VAL A 24 14.57 -2.89 38.83
C VAL A 24 13.40 -3.85 38.63
N ALA A 25 13.42 -4.57 37.52
CA ALA A 25 12.44 -5.62 37.24
C ALA A 25 12.50 -6.68 38.35
N ILE A 26 11.40 -6.82 39.10
CA ILE A 26 11.23 -7.91 40.06
C ILE A 26 10.85 -9.14 39.22
N PHE A 27 11.84 -9.97 38.90
CA PHE A 27 11.61 -11.30 38.35
C PHE A 27 10.95 -12.18 39.42
N SER A 28 9.90 -12.91 39.06
CA SER A 28 9.34 -13.93 39.94
C SER A 28 10.31 -15.12 40.02
N GLU A 29 10.51 -15.69 41.19
CA GLU A 29 11.41 -16.84 41.39
C GLU A 29 11.05 -18.04 40.48
N GLN A 30 9.78 -18.18 40.08
CA GLN A 30 9.31 -19.23 39.16
C GLN A 30 9.81 -19.08 37.71
N THR A 31 9.93 -17.86 37.18
CA THR A 31 10.47 -17.63 35.83
C THR A 31 12.00 -17.78 35.79
N ALA A 32 12.68 -17.42 36.89
CA ALA A 32 14.11 -17.69 37.05
C ALA A 32 14.43 -19.20 37.09
N THR A 33 13.54 -20.04 37.63
CA THR A 33 13.75 -21.51 37.68
C THR A 33 13.56 -22.22 36.34
N ALA A 34 12.65 -21.76 35.46
CA ALA A 34 12.48 -22.38 34.13
C ALA A 34 13.63 -22.03 33.15
N GLN A 35 14.23 -20.85 33.32
CA GLN A 35 15.40 -20.43 32.54
C GLN A 35 16.69 -21.13 33.00
N ALA A 36 16.72 -21.68 34.22
CA ALA A 36 17.88 -22.34 34.82
C ALA A 36 18.17 -23.76 34.28
N SER A 37 17.24 -24.38 33.52
CA SER A 37 17.41 -25.74 32.97
C SER A 37 18.02 -25.77 31.56
N PHE A 38 18.02 -24.67 30.82
CA PHE A 38 18.56 -24.63 29.46
C PHE A 38 20.04 -24.25 29.45
N LYS A 39 20.87 -25.13 28.89
CA LYS A 39 22.24 -24.78 28.50
C LYS A 39 22.18 -23.90 27.25
N SER A 40 23.01 -22.87 27.21
CA SER A 40 23.08 -21.98 26.05
C SER A 40 24.21 -22.41 25.11
N TYR A 41 23.95 -22.41 23.81
CA TYR A 41 24.92 -22.85 22.80
C TYR A 41 25.02 -21.86 21.63
N ARG A 42 26.22 -21.72 21.08
CA ARG A 42 26.43 -21.25 19.72
C ARG A 42 26.54 -22.48 18.84
N VAL A 43 25.66 -22.60 17.85
CA VAL A 43 25.67 -23.73 16.90
C VAL A 43 25.87 -23.19 15.50
N LEU A 44 26.87 -23.71 14.78
CA LEU A 44 27.14 -23.36 13.39
C LEU A 44 26.62 -24.45 12.45
N VAL A 45 25.51 -24.18 11.77
CA VAL A 45 24.90 -25.04 10.75
C VAL A 45 25.72 -24.96 9.47
N ASN A 46 26.14 -26.11 8.94
CA ASN A 46 26.94 -26.19 7.71
C ASN A 46 26.40 -27.25 6.72
N SER A 47 25.18 -27.73 6.94
CA SER A 47 24.51 -28.72 6.09
C SER A 47 23.19 -28.17 5.54
N ASP A 48 22.95 -28.42 4.26
CA ASP A 48 21.67 -28.24 3.58
C ASP A 48 20.70 -29.41 3.79
N ARG A 49 21.18 -30.50 4.41
CA ARG A 49 20.38 -31.69 4.74
C ARG A 49 19.49 -31.46 5.97
N ASP A 50 18.52 -32.35 6.14
CA ASP A 50 17.51 -32.32 7.21
C ASP A 50 17.55 -33.57 8.14
N THR A 51 18.46 -34.53 7.89
CA THR A 51 18.57 -35.76 8.68
C THR A 51 19.48 -35.59 9.90
N ILE A 52 19.15 -36.23 11.01
CA ILE A 52 20.03 -36.35 12.18
C ILE A 52 20.97 -37.56 11.97
N ASN A 53 22.27 -37.33 11.80
CA ASN A 53 23.26 -38.39 11.64
C ASN A 53 24.62 -37.90 12.16
N PRO A 54 25.35 -38.69 12.98
CA PRO A 54 26.68 -38.30 13.43
C PRO A 54 27.69 -38.33 12.27
N ASP A 55 27.90 -37.19 11.60
CA ASP A 55 28.77 -37.08 10.44
C ASP A 55 29.59 -35.76 10.42
N GLN A 56 29.99 -35.26 9.26
CA GLN A 56 30.76 -34.01 9.15
C GLN A 56 29.87 -32.78 8.95
N GLN A 57 28.55 -32.91 8.98
CA GLN A 57 27.57 -31.93 8.54
C GLN A 57 26.49 -31.74 9.61
N LEU A 58 26.53 -30.60 10.27
CA LEU A 58 25.55 -30.24 11.29
C LEU A 58 24.38 -29.53 10.60
N THR A 59 23.20 -30.14 10.68
CA THR A 59 21.93 -29.69 10.09
C THR A 59 21.19 -28.69 10.98
N LEU A 60 20.24 -27.95 10.40
CA LEU A 60 19.37 -27.06 11.19
C LEU A 60 18.53 -27.84 12.21
N ARG A 61 18.07 -29.05 11.86
CA ARG A 61 17.33 -29.94 12.77
C ARG A 61 18.16 -30.30 14.00
N GLU A 62 19.39 -30.76 13.80
CA GLU A 62 20.32 -31.04 14.91
C GLU A 62 20.57 -29.78 15.75
N ALA A 63 20.78 -28.63 15.11
CA ALA A 63 20.99 -27.38 15.83
C ALA A 63 19.82 -27.02 16.76
N ILE A 64 18.57 -27.20 16.29
CA ILE A 64 17.36 -26.98 17.07
C ILE A 64 17.26 -27.98 18.22
N GLU A 65 17.49 -29.26 17.97
CA GLU A 65 17.41 -30.31 18.99
C GLU A 65 18.51 -30.14 20.07
N ILE A 66 19.70 -29.67 19.70
CA ILE A 66 20.78 -29.35 20.65
C ILE A 66 20.36 -28.19 21.58
N VAL A 67 19.85 -27.09 21.03
CA VAL A 67 19.46 -25.92 21.85
C VAL A 67 18.21 -26.20 22.69
N ASN A 68 17.33 -27.07 22.21
CA ASN A 68 16.17 -27.56 22.96
C ASN A 68 16.54 -28.61 24.03
N ASN A 69 17.78 -29.08 24.05
CA ASN A 69 18.27 -30.13 24.96
C ASN A 69 17.57 -31.49 24.75
N THR A 70 17.25 -31.82 23.51
CA THR A 70 16.60 -33.07 23.06
C THR A 70 17.54 -33.98 22.28
N LEU A 71 18.66 -33.45 21.75
CA LEU A 71 19.79 -34.23 21.21
C LEU A 71 21.00 -34.14 22.13
N SER A 72 21.60 -35.29 22.49
CA SER A 72 22.74 -35.32 23.41
C SER A 72 24.05 -34.95 22.69
N TRP A 73 25.02 -34.43 23.45
CA TRP A 73 26.38 -34.19 22.96
C TRP A 73 27.08 -35.46 22.45
N ASP A 74 26.73 -36.62 23.02
CA ASP A 74 27.30 -37.92 22.65
C ASP A 74 26.71 -38.45 21.33
N ASP A 75 25.58 -37.89 20.87
CA ASP A 75 24.95 -38.25 19.60
C ASP A 75 25.59 -37.52 18.40
N LEU A 76 26.52 -36.59 18.67
CA LEU A 76 27.26 -35.83 17.65
C LEU A 76 28.64 -36.43 17.39
N SER A 77 29.09 -36.37 16.14
CA SER A 77 30.46 -36.70 15.78
C SER A 77 31.46 -35.70 16.39
N PRO A 78 32.75 -36.06 16.55
CA PRO A 78 33.78 -35.12 16.97
C PRO A 78 33.94 -33.88 16.07
N VAL A 79 33.47 -33.94 14.81
CA VAL A 79 33.51 -32.81 13.87
C VAL A 79 32.33 -31.86 14.09
N GLU A 80 31.14 -32.39 14.38
CA GLU A 80 29.95 -31.61 14.73
C GLU A 80 30.11 -30.93 16.09
N GLN A 81 30.67 -31.64 17.07
CA GLN A 81 30.97 -31.09 18.39
C GLN A 81 31.82 -29.81 18.33
N LYS A 82 32.74 -29.69 17.37
CA LYS A 82 33.55 -28.48 17.17
C LYS A 82 32.76 -27.26 16.67
N LYS A 83 31.57 -27.49 16.11
CA LYS A 83 30.64 -26.44 15.64
C LYS A 83 29.67 -25.99 16.72
N VAL A 84 29.64 -26.68 17.86
CA VAL A 84 28.83 -26.36 19.03
C VAL A 84 29.76 -25.78 20.09
N THR A 85 29.49 -24.56 20.54
CA THR A 85 30.23 -23.95 21.65
C THR A 85 29.26 -23.63 22.77
N VAL A 86 29.60 -24.05 24.00
CA VAL A 86 28.81 -23.68 25.18
C VAL A 86 28.96 -22.19 25.42
N ILE A 87 27.83 -21.51 25.59
CA ILE A 87 27.74 -20.11 25.94
C ILE A 87 27.40 -20.01 27.43
N HIS A 88 28.12 -19.14 28.16
CA HIS A 88 27.80 -18.85 29.55
C HIS A 88 26.70 -17.78 29.65
N GLN A 89 25.80 -17.98 30.62
CA GLN A 89 24.79 -16.99 30.99
C GLN A 89 25.45 -15.62 31.25
N PRO A 90 24.82 -14.49 30.85
CA PRO A 90 23.41 -14.35 30.48
C PRO A 90 23.11 -14.47 28.97
N GLN A 91 24.10 -14.85 28.15
CA GLN A 91 23.90 -14.93 26.70
C GLN A 91 23.06 -16.15 26.32
N ALA A 92 22.03 -15.94 25.52
CA ALA A 92 21.15 -17.00 25.03
C ALA A 92 21.76 -17.80 23.88
N SER A 93 21.14 -18.93 23.56
CA SER A 93 21.52 -19.77 22.42
C SER A 93 21.44 -19.01 21.10
N ARG A 94 22.31 -19.36 20.15
CA ARG A 94 22.28 -18.81 18.79
C ARG A 94 22.62 -19.87 17.76
N ILE A 95 21.83 -19.90 16.69
CA ILE A 95 22.03 -20.75 15.51
C ILE A 95 22.49 -19.84 14.37
N GLU A 96 23.68 -20.14 13.85
CA GLU A 96 24.37 -19.38 12.81
C GLU A 96 24.61 -20.29 11.59
N PHE A 97 24.86 -19.71 10.42
CA PHE A 97 24.95 -20.47 9.16
C PHE A 97 26.28 -20.27 8.44
N ALA A 98 26.89 -21.37 7.99
CA ALA A 98 28.05 -21.40 7.11
C ALA A 98 27.86 -22.47 6.02
N LEU A 99 26.84 -22.25 5.18
CA LEU A 99 26.47 -23.13 4.09
C LEU A 99 27.23 -22.76 2.81
N SER A 100 27.45 -23.74 1.94
CA SER A 100 27.92 -23.46 0.57
C SER A 100 26.78 -22.84 -0.24
N ALA A 101 27.09 -21.94 -1.18
CA ALA A 101 26.07 -21.38 -2.06
C ALA A 101 25.66 -22.39 -3.16
N PRO A 102 24.35 -22.58 -3.46
CA PRO A 102 23.20 -21.92 -2.83
C PRO A 102 22.92 -22.45 -1.42
N ALA A 103 22.74 -21.54 -0.46
CA ALA A 103 22.50 -21.88 0.95
C ALA A 103 21.02 -22.23 1.19
N LYS A 104 20.56 -23.30 0.54
CA LYS A 104 19.16 -23.75 0.53
C LYS A 104 19.00 -25.03 1.33
N ILE A 105 18.29 -24.97 2.45
CA ILE A 105 17.92 -26.12 3.28
C ILE A 105 16.55 -26.63 2.84
N GLU A 106 16.48 -27.89 2.40
CA GLU A 106 15.24 -28.54 1.96
C GLU A 106 14.73 -29.50 3.04
N LEU A 107 13.61 -29.13 3.65
CA LEU A 107 12.96 -29.89 4.71
C LEU A 107 12.22 -31.09 4.16
N SER A 108 12.54 -32.24 4.74
CA SER A 108 11.97 -33.53 4.42
C SER A 108 10.86 -33.93 5.39
N GLU A 109 10.82 -33.29 6.58
CA GLU A 109 9.84 -33.43 7.65
C GLU A 109 9.68 -32.09 8.41
N THR A 110 8.61 -31.92 9.19
CA THR A 110 8.41 -30.74 10.04
C THR A 110 9.56 -30.59 11.04
N LEU A 111 10.09 -29.36 11.21
CA LEU A 111 11.12 -29.09 12.22
C LEU A 111 10.53 -29.11 13.64
N PRO A 112 11.31 -29.49 14.67
CA PRO A 112 10.91 -29.37 16.07
C PRO A 112 10.59 -27.91 16.43
N PRO A 113 9.69 -27.66 17.40
CA PRO A 113 9.40 -26.30 17.85
C PRO A 113 10.63 -25.66 18.51
N LEU A 114 10.80 -24.36 18.36
CA LEU A 114 11.83 -23.58 19.03
C LEU A 114 11.38 -23.30 20.47
N LEU A 115 12.10 -23.88 21.45
CA LEU A 115 11.73 -23.84 22.87
C LEU A 115 12.74 -23.06 23.73
N SER A 116 14.03 -23.09 23.37
CA SER A 116 15.10 -22.45 24.16
C SER A 116 14.84 -20.94 24.33
N PRO A 117 14.64 -20.45 25.56
CA PRO A 117 14.37 -19.04 25.79
C PRO A 117 15.52 -18.14 25.31
N GLY A 118 15.20 -17.05 24.63
CA GLY A 118 16.17 -16.10 24.09
C GLY A 118 16.88 -16.55 22.81
N LEU A 119 16.53 -17.72 22.25
CA LEU A 119 17.19 -18.26 21.06
C LEU A 119 17.15 -17.27 19.89
N VAL A 120 18.30 -17.07 19.25
CA VAL A 120 18.41 -16.33 17.98
C VAL A 120 18.75 -17.28 16.85
N ILE A 121 17.87 -17.39 15.86
CA ILE A 121 18.20 -17.98 14.55
C ILE A 121 18.59 -16.84 13.61
N ASP A 122 19.87 -16.81 13.22
CA ASP A 122 20.45 -15.64 12.58
C ASP A 122 21.04 -15.95 11.19
N GLY A 123 20.20 -15.85 10.15
CA GLY A 123 20.63 -15.96 8.76
C GLY A 123 21.60 -14.86 8.31
N THR A 124 21.67 -13.74 9.04
CA THR A 124 22.57 -12.62 8.71
C THR A 124 24.03 -12.92 9.05
N THR A 125 24.29 -13.99 9.79
CA THR A 125 25.65 -14.48 10.10
C THR A 125 26.32 -15.17 8.92
N HIS A 126 25.55 -15.51 7.89
CA HIS A 126 26.09 -16.16 6.70
C HIS A 126 27.13 -15.25 6.00
N PRO A 127 28.32 -15.74 5.62
CA PRO A 127 29.41 -14.90 5.09
C PRO A 127 29.05 -14.07 3.84
N ASN A 128 28.10 -14.55 3.03
CA ASN A 128 27.63 -13.86 1.82
C ASN A 128 26.48 -12.88 2.07
N TYR A 129 25.98 -12.74 3.30
CA TYR A 129 24.91 -11.80 3.61
C TYR A 129 25.41 -10.36 3.52
N ASP A 130 24.67 -9.50 2.83
CA ASP A 130 25.00 -8.09 2.66
C ASP A 130 23.82 -7.22 3.12
N PRO A 131 23.93 -6.52 4.27
CA PRO A 131 22.84 -5.69 4.79
C PRO A 131 22.54 -4.48 3.90
N LYS A 132 23.39 -4.16 2.90
CA LYS A 132 23.19 -3.05 1.97
C LYS A 132 22.52 -3.46 0.67
N LYS A 133 22.33 -4.75 0.41
CA LYS A 133 21.63 -5.26 -0.78
C LYS A 133 20.18 -5.54 -0.45
N PHE A 134 19.28 -4.76 -1.04
CA PHE A 134 17.83 -4.89 -0.93
C PHE A 134 17.18 -4.64 -2.30
N THR A 135 15.94 -5.12 -2.51
CA THR A 135 15.24 -5.00 -3.80
C THR A 135 14.08 -4.01 -3.78
N THR A 136 13.85 -3.32 -2.66
CA THR A 136 12.73 -2.38 -2.47
C THR A 136 13.18 -1.06 -1.85
N VAL A 137 12.76 0.06 -2.43
CA VAL A 137 13.10 1.42 -1.94
C VAL A 137 12.22 1.82 -0.76
N GLU A 138 10.94 1.43 -0.77
CA GLU A 138 9.95 1.87 0.21
C GLU A 138 10.32 1.45 1.64
N ILE A 139 10.78 0.21 1.79
CA ILE A 139 11.35 -0.32 3.02
C ILE A 139 12.59 -1.15 2.62
N PRO A 140 13.82 -0.72 2.94
CA PRO A 140 15.04 -1.42 2.54
C PRO A 140 15.25 -2.65 3.44
N ILE A 141 14.69 -3.78 3.01
CA ILE A 141 14.82 -5.09 3.67
C ILE A 141 15.89 -5.87 2.91
N PRO A 142 17.01 -6.25 3.56
CA PRO A 142 18.10 -6.95 2.88
C PRO A 142 17.67 -8.30 2.29
N ILE A 143 18.35 -8.74 1.23
CA ILE A 143 18.12 -10.04 0.59
C ILE A 143 18.69 -11.15 1.50
N PRO A 144 17.87 -12.10 1.99
CA PRO A 144 18.36 -13.25 2.74
C PRO A 144 19.26 -14.14 1.87
N VAL A 145 20.25 -14.78 2.49
CA VAL A 145 21.09 -15.77 1.81
C VAL A 145 20.66 -17.19 2.14
N VAL A 146 20.29 -17.41 3.40
CA VAL A 146 19.86 -18.72 3.89
C VAL A 146 18.39 -18.90 3.56
N THR A 147 18.09 -19.98 2.85
CA THR A 147 16.76 -20.35 2.41
C THR A 147 16.30 -21.61 3.13
N LEU A 148 15.04 -21.61 3.60
CA LEU A 148 14.35 -22.75 4.16
C LEU A 148 13.12 -23.05 3.29
N THR A 149 13.04 -24.26 2.74
CA THR A 149 11.89 -24.66 1.91
C THR A 149 11.57 -26.14 2.07
N ALA A 150 10.40 -26.57 1.59
CA ALA A 150 10.03 -27.98 1.56
C ALA A 150 10.67 -28.71 0.37
N VAL A 151 11.02 -29.99 0.56
CA VAL A 151 11.39 -30.88 -0.55
C VAL A 151 10.22 -30.98 -1.53
N GLU A 152 10.52 -30.89 -2.83
CA GLU A 152 9.51 -30.98 -3.89
C GLU A 152 8.69 -32.29 -3.78
N GLY A 153 7.37 -32.16 -3.89
CA GLY A 153 6.44 -33.29 -3.81
C GLY A 153 6.17 -33.81 -2.38
N LYS A 154 6.80 -33.24 -1.34
CA LYS A 154 6.46 -33.51 0.06
C LYS A 154 5.56 -32.43 0.64
N ASN A 155 4.57 -32.86 1.43
CA ASN A 155 3.69 -31.95 2.16
C ASN A 155 4.31 -31.65 3.52
N ILE A 156 5.01 -30.53 3.63
CA ILE A 156 5.56 -30.06 4.91
C ILE A 156 4.73 -28.87 5.37
N PHE A 157 4.14 -29.01 6.56
CA PHE A 157 3.14 -28.05 7.05
C PHE A 157 3.75 -26.71 7.46
N ARG A 158 4.98 -26.70 7.97
CA ARG A 158 5.56 -25.52 8.59
C ARG A 158 7.04 -25.38 8.31
N GLY A 159 7.47 -24.15 8.12
CA GLY A 159 8.88 -23.80 8.12
C GLY A 159 9.44 -23.81 9.55
N LEU A 160 8.99 -22.87 10.38
CA LEU A 160 9.38 -22.77 11.79
C LEU A 160 8.16 -22.72 12.71
N THR A 161 8.28 -23.37 13.88
CA THR A 161 7.32 -23.26 14.98
C THR A 161 8.00 -22.62 16.18
N ILE A 162 7.45 -21.55 16.74
CA ILE A 162 7.99 -20.83 17.89
C ILE A 162 7.04 -21.00 19.08
N SER A 163 7.54 -21.61 20.14
CA SER A 163 6.77 -21.83 21.37
C SER A 163 7.48 -21.33 22.64
N GLY A 164 8.79 -21.05 22.57
CA GLY A 164 9.55 -20.46 23.67
C GLY A 164 9.56 -18.92 23.68
N ASP A 165 9.98 -18.36 24.82
CA ASP A 165 10.04 -16.91 25.04
C ASP A 165 11.30 -16.26 24.46
N ARG A 166 11.20 -14.98 24.09
CA ARG A 166 12.30 -14.12 23.62
C ARG A 166 13.02 -14.68 22.39
N ILE A 167 12.33 -15.49 21.59
CA ILE A 167 12.90 -16.09 20.39
C ILE A 167 12.95 -15.05 19.27
N LYS A 168 14.09 -14.99 18.59
CA LYS A 168 14.32 -14.10 17.46
C LYS A 168 14.68 -14.88 16.20
N VAL A 169 13.95 -14.64 15.12
CA VAL A 169 14.23 -15.19 13.79
C VAL A 169 14.53 -14.06 12.84
N LYS A 170 15.73 -14.06 12.24
CA LYS A 170 16.15 -12.98 11.34
C LYS A 170 16.94 -13.41 10.12
N GLY A 171 16.71 -12.70 9.02
CA GLY A 171 17.52 -12.79 7.80
C GLY A 171 17.38 -14.10 7.04
N LEU A 172 16.21 -14.75 7.09
CA LEU A 172 15.90 -15.99 6.37
C LEU A 172 14.93 -15.74 5.21
N SER A 173 15.07 -16.52 4.15
CA SER A 173 14.01 -16.73 3.16
C SER A 173 13.30 -18.04 3.49
N ILE A 174 11.99 -18.02 3.73
CA ILE A 174 11.18 -19.18 4.12
C ILE A 174 10.01 -19.27 3.15
N TYR A 175 9.82 -20.39 2.47
CA TYR A 175 8.70 -20.57 1.53
C TYR A 175 8.44 -22.04 1.18
N GLY A 176 7.29 -22.32 0.57
CA GLY A 176 6.92 -23.64 0.04
C GLY A 176 6.19 -24.55 1.03
N PHE A 177 5.71 -24.02 2.15
CA PHE A 177 5.03 -24.80 3.19
C PHE A 177 3.53 -24.81 2.97
N SER A 178 2.99 -25.96 2.59
CA SER A 178 1.58 -26.11 2.24
C SER A 178 1.07 -27.53 2.45
N GLN A 179 -0.25 -27.70 2.46
CA GLN A 179 -0.93 -28.99 2.49
C GLN A 179 -2.02 -29.07 1.42
N PRO A 180 -2.17 -30.21 0.73
CA PRO A 180 -3.31 -30.45 -0.16
C PRO A 180 -4.61 -30.58 0.65
N ASN A 181 -5.68 -29.94 0.16
CA ASN A 181 -7.05 -29.90 0.68
C ASN A 181 -7.48 -31.14 1.51
N GLN A 182 -7.15 -31.13 2.80
CA GLN A 182 -7.68 -32.03 3.82
C GLN A 182 -8.46 -31.17 4.83
N PRO A 183 -9.49 -31.72 5.50
CA PRO A 183 -10.33 -30.98 6.44
C PRO A 183 -9.51 -30.31 7.55
N THR A 184 -10.04 -29.19 8.04
CA THR A 184 -9.52 -28.24 9.04
C THR A 184 -9.25 -28.79 10.44
N ASP A 185 -9.09 -30.11 10.59
CA ASP A 185 -8.90 -30.77 11.89
C ASP A 185 -7.44 -30.74 12.38
N THR A 186 -6.52 -30.12 11.62
CA THR A 186 -5.10 -29.98 11.97
C THR A 186 -4.67 -28.51 12.04
N THR A 187 -3.59 -28.24 12.77
CA THR A 187 -2.97 -26.90 12.88
C THR A 187 -2.66 -26.31 11.49
N PRO A 188 -3.19 -25.12 11.13
CA PRO A 188 -2.87 -24.44 9.88
C PRO A 188 -1.37 -24.40 9.52
N CYS A 189 -1.11 -24.56 8.22
CA CYS A 189 0.23 -24.54 7.64
C CYS A 189 0.77 -23.12 7.53
N GLY A 190 2.08 -22.91 7.62
CA GLY A 190 2.64 -21.59 7.34
C GLY A 190 4.15 -21.52 7.45
N ASP A 191 4.73 -20.45 6.91
CA ASP A 191 6.17 -20.26 6.94
C ASP A 191 6.67 -20.15 8.38
N ILE A 192 5.97 -19.37 9.22
CA ILE A 192 6.25 -19.26 10.65
C ILE A 192 4.93 -19.37 11.44
N VAL A 193 4.92 -20.28 12.41
CA VAL A 193 3.83 -20.43 13.38
C VAL A 193 4.34 -20.08 14.78
N ILE A 194 3.60 -19.25 15.51
CA ILE A 194 3.92 -18.86 16.89
C ILE A 194 2.76 -19.28 17.77
N GLY A 195 3.04 -20.06 18.82
CA GLY A 195 2.08 -20.34 19.86
C GLY A 195 2.52 -21.36 20.90
N SER A 196 1.85 -21.33 22.06
CA SER A 196 2.07 -22.23 23.20
C SER A 196 1.36 -23.57 23.04
N ARG A 197 0.27 -23.59 22.26
CA ARG A 197 -0.56 -24.77 22.01
C ARG A 197 -0.85 -24.85 20.52
N LEU A 198 -0.50 -25.97 19.91
CA LEU A 198 -0.78 -26.22 18.49
C LEU A 198 -1.98 -27.20 18.40
N PRO A 199 -2.99 -26.92 17.56
CA PRO A 199 -4.08 -27.86 17.27
C PRO A 199 -3.58 -29.29 16.92
N VAL A 200 -4.14 -30.28 17.60
CA VAL A 200 -3.61 -31.64 17.81
C VAL A 200 -3.22 -32.41 16.52
N SER A 201 -2.03 -33.03 16.54
CA SER A 201 -1.69 -34.33 15.91
C SER A 201 -0.30 -34.86 16.32
N GLU A 202 0.53 -34.05 16.97
CA GLU A 202 1.86 -34.42 17.47
C GLU A 202 1.85 -34.46 19.00
N ASP A 203 2.48 -35.47 19.60
CA ASP A 203 2.56 -35.71 21.06
C ASP A 203 3.56 -34.73 21.73
N LEU A 204 3.39 -33.42 21.47
CA LEU A 204 4.24 -32.31 21.94
C LEU A 204 3.67 -31.62 23.18
N SER A 205 2.45 -31.98 23.61
CA SER A 205 1.74 -31.28 24.69
C SER A 205 2.47 -31.30 26.04
N ALA A 206 3.31 -32.30 26.29
CA ALA A 206 4.06 -32.44 27.54
C ALA A 206 5.34 -31.57 27.61
N SER A 207 5.81 -31.01 26.48
CA SER A 207 7.07 -30.24 26.40
C SER A 207 6.89 -28.75 26.07
N LEU A 208 5.66 -28.30 25.81
CA LEU A 208 5.33 -26.91 25.51
C LEU A 208 5.11 -26.08 26.80
N PRO A 209 5.46 -24.79 26.82
CA PRO A 209 5.13 -23.91 27.93
C PRO A 209 3.61 -23.80 28.16
N ASP A 210 3.18 -23.68 29.41
CA ASP A 210 1.76 -23.49 29.76
C ASP A 210 1.31 -22.01 29.69
N HIS A 211 2.09 -21.17 29.00
CA HIS A 211 1.81 -19.76 28.76
C HIS A 211 2.16 -19.36 27.33
N SER A 212 1.49 -18.34 26.80
CA SER A 212 1.73 -17.81 25.46
C SER A 212 3.15 -17.27 25.30
N PRO A 213 3.84 -17.50 24.16
CA PRO A 213 5.19 -17.02 23.93
C PRO A 213 5.31 -15.51 24.16
N GLN A 214 6.33 -15.10 24.91
CA GLN A 214 6.59 -13.70 25.24
C GLN A 214 7.74 -13.14 24.38
N ASP A 215 7.68 -11.87 24.01
CA ASP A 215 8.80 -11.10 23.44
C ASP A 215 9.43 -11.71 22.16
N VAL A 216 8.63 -12.36 21.31
CA VAL A 216 9.09 -12.95 20.05
C VAL A 216 9.40 -11.87 19.02
N GLU A 217 10.50 -11.99 18.26
CA GLU A 217 10.88 -11.05 17.20
C GLU A 217 11.09 -11.76 15.84
N ILE A 218 10.29 -11.40 14.83
CA ILE A 218 10.44 -11.84 13.44
C ILE A 218 10.90 -10.65 12.61
N VAL A 219 12.16 -10.65 12.19
CA VAL A 219 12.82 -9.46 11.65
C VAL A 219 13.61 -9.71 10.37
N ASP A 220 13.45 -8.89 9.34
CA ASP A 220 14.26 -8.97 8.10
C ASP A 220 14.17 -10.30 7.35
N ASN A 221 13.03 -11.00 7.45
CA ASN A 221 12.78 -12.24 6.73
C ASN A 221 12.02 -12.00 5.42
N TRP A 222 12.22 -12.88 4.45
CA TRP A 222 11.39 -12.99 3.26
C TRP A 222 10.54 -14.25 3.40
N LEU A 223 9.22 -14.10 3.40
CA LEU A 223 8.24 -15.16 3.56
C LEU A 223 7.44 -15.31 2.27
N GLY A 224 7.28 -16.55 1.81
CA GLY A 224 6.65 -16.90 0.54
C GLY A 224 7.44 -16.45 -0.70
N LEU A 225 8.70 -16.02 -0.53
CA LEU A 225 9.55 -15.49 -1.60
C LEU A 225 11.00 -15.98 -1.49
N PRO A 226 11.54 -16.66 -2.52
CA PRO A 226 12.96 -16.97 -2.62
C PRO A 226 13.83 -15.71 -2.80
N PRO A 227 15.15 -15.77 -2.52
CA PRO A 227 16.06 -14.63 -2.64
C PRO A 227 16.16 -14.03 -4.07
N ASP A 228 15.81 -14.80 -5.09
CA ASP A 228 15.80 -14.35 -6.50
C ASP A 228 14.47 -13.71 -6.94
N GLU A 229 13.51 -13.59 -6.01
CA GLU A 229 12.15 -13.08 -6.24
C GLU A 229 11.32 -13.89 -7.25
N SER A 230 11.72 -15.14 -7.54
CA SER A 230 10.92 -16.04 -8.36
C SER A 230 9.59 -16.40 -7.67
N ILE A 231 8.52 -16.52 -8.45
CA ILE A 231 7.20 -16.90 -7.92
C ILE A 231 7.13 -18.42 -7.93
N ALA A 232 7.00 -19.02 -6.75
CA ALA A 232 6.80 -20.46 -6.62
C ALA A 232 5.48 -20.90 -7.28
N GLU A 233 5.47 -22.05 -7.97
CA GLU A 233 4.25 -22.60 -8.57
C GLU A 233 3.18 -22.93 -7.53
N ILE A 234 3.62 -23.44 -6.36
CA ILE A 234 2.75 -23.71 -5.21
C ILE A 234 3.11 -22.70 -4.11
N PRO A 235 2.22 -21.75 -3.80
CA PRO A 235 2.46 -20.79 -2.73
C PRO A 235 2.42 -21.47 -1.37
N SER A 236 3.16 -20.94 -0.40
CA SER A 236 2.96 -21.27 1.01
C SER A 236 1.52 -20.99 1.43
N SER A 237 1.00 -21.73 2.40
CA SER A 237 -0.36 -21.53 2.90
C SER A 237 -0.51 -20.18 3.60
N PHE A 238 0.10 -19.96 4.77
CA PHE A 238 0.08 -18.68 5.49
C PHE A 238 1.52 -18.18 5.70
N GLY A 239 1.70 -16.86 5.82
CA GLY A 239 3.02 -16.30 6.11
C GLY A 239 3.38 -16.47 7.58
N ILE A 240 2.84 -15.59 8.42
CA ILE A 240 2.99 -15.69 9.88
C ILE A 240 1.62 -15.97 10.48
N TRP A 241 1.52 -17.06 11.23
CA TRP A 241 0.37 -17.33 12.06
C TRP A 241 0.75 -17.23 13.54
N LEU A 242 0.22 -16.20 14.19
CA LEU A 242 0.40 -15.92 15.60
C LEU A 242 -0.85 -16.41 16.36
N PHE A 243 -0.84 -17.68 16.73
CA PHE A 243 -1.97 -18.32 17.39
C PHE A 243 -2.25 -17.70 18.77
N ASP A 244 -1.20 -17.56 19.58
CA ASP A 244 -1.16 -16.80 20.82
C ASP A 244 0.25 -16.22 21.06
N GLY A 245 0.34 -15.11 21.78
CA GLY A 245 1.62 -14.47 22.11
C GLY A 245 1.46 -13.09 22.72
N VAL A 246 2.51 -12.62 23.39
CA VAL A 246 2.53 -11.31 24.04
C VAL A 246 3.81 -10.57 23.68
N ASN A 247 3.65 -9.30 23.30
CA ASN A 247 4.75 -8.43 22.87
C ASN A 247 5.53 -8.97 21.65
N THR A 248 4.84 -9.67 20.75
CA THR A 248 5.43 -10.15 19.50
C THR A 248 5.69 -8.99 18.54
N LYS A 249 6.90 -8.92 17.99
CA LYS A 249 7.29 -7.92 16.99
C LYS A 249 7.50 -8.59 15.64
N ILE A 250 6.68 -8.21 14.67
CA ILE A 250 6.80 -8.61 13.26
C ILE A 250 7.26 -7.38 12.50
N GLN A 251 8.55 -7.30 12.19
CA GLN A 251 9.17 -6.06 11.73
C GLN A 251 10.03 -6.24 10.48
N ARG A 252 9.88 -5.34 9.50
CA ARG A 252 10.76 -5.32 8.32
C ARG A 252 10.82 -6.66 7.58
N ASN A 253 9.70 -7.39 7.51
CA ASN A 253 9.61 -8.61 6.70
C ASN A 253 8.99 -8.32 5.35
N ARG A 254 9.40 -9.08 4.33
CA ARG A 254 8.70 -9.17 3.04
C ARG A 254 7.81 -10.41 3.08
N ILE A 255 6.49 -10.24 2.96
CA ILE A 255 5.51 -11.33 3.04
C ILE A 255 4.72 -11.37 1.74
N TYR A 256 5.01 -12.35 0.90
CA TYR A 256 4.56 -12.38 -0.49
C TYR A 256 3.89 -13.70 -0.86
N ASN A 257 2.90 -13.63 -1.76
CA ASN A 257 2.44 -14.79 -2.53
C ASN A 257 1.99 -15.99 -1.68
N HIS A 258 1.22 -15.76 -0.61
CA HIS A 258 0.61 -16.83 0.17
C HIS A 258 -0.79 -17.21 -0.37
N GLY A 259 -1.14 -18.49 -0.27
CA GLY A 259 -2.51 -18.97 -0.56
C GLY A 259 -3.53 -18.38 0.41
N GLY A 260 -3.12 -18.15 1.65
CA GLY A 260 -3.86 -17.55 2.75
C GLY A 260 -3.40 -16.12 3.06
N SER A 261 -3.71 -15.66 4.26
CA SER A 261 -3.28 -14.34 4.73
C SER A 261 -1.77 -14.28 4.96
N GLY A 262 -1.19 -13.09 4.76
CA GLY A 262 0.22 -12.85 5.06
C GLY A 262 0.51 -12.92 6.56
N ILE A 263 -0.36 -12.31 7.37
CA ILE A 263 -0.33 -12.39 8.83
C ILE A 263 -1.72 -12.75 9.35
N LEU A 264 -1.80 -13.71 10.27
CA LEU A 264 -3.03 -14.21 10.90
C LEU A 264 -2.87 -14.28 12.42
N THR A 265 -3.88 -13.87 13.20
CA THR A 265 -3.98 -14.19 14.64
C THR A 265 -5.17 -15.10 14.96
N SER A 266 -5.26 -15.62 16.19
CA SER A 266 -6.39 -16.48 16.60
C SER A 266 -6.93 -16.27 18.02
N THR A 267 -6.14 -16.49 19.07
CA THR A 267 -6.70 -16.65 20.45
C THR A 267 -6.36 -15.50 21.41
N ASP A 268 -5.13 -15.43 21.93
CA ASP A 268 -4.67 -14.36 22.83
C ASP A 268 -3.40 -13.70 22.27
N VAL A 269 -3.53 -12.50 21.69
CA VAL A 269 -2.45 -11.78 21.04
C VAL A 269 -2.39 -10.34 21.50
N ARG A 270 -1.51 -10.05 22.47
CA ARG A 270 -1.45 -8.75 23.14
C ARG A 270 -0.13 -8.03 22.89
N LYS A 271 -0.17 -6.70 22.81
CA LYS A 271 0.99 -5.82 22.62
C LYS A 271 1.79 -6.12 21.35
N THR A 272 1.14 -6.70 20.34
CA THR A 272 1.80 -7.10 19.10
C THR A 272 2.10 -5.88 18.24
N GLN A 273 3.30 -5.84 17.67
CA GLN A 273 3.74 -4.78 16.78
C GLN A 273 3.97 -5.34 15.38
N ILE A 274 3.07 -5.02 14.45
CA ILE A 274 3.25 -5.31 13.02
C ILE A 274 3.76 -4.02 12.37
N LYS A 275 5.08 -3.91 12.20
CA LYS A 275 5.71 -2.64 11.84
C LYS A 275 6.63 -2.71 10.63
N ALA A 276 6.46 -1.78 9.69
CA ALA A 276 7.36 -1.62 8.55
C ALA A 276 7.56 -2.90 7.72
N ASN A 277 6.51 -3.70 7.54
CA ASN A 277 6.55 -4.86 6.65
C ASN A 277 6.08 -4.49 5.25
N ILE A 278 6.54 -5.24 4.25
CA ILE A 278 6.01 -5.20 2.88
C ILE A 278 5.16 -6.46 2.67
N ILE A 279 3.85 -6.31 2.53
CA ILE A 279 2.87 -7.42 2.46
C ILE A 279 2.14 -7.35 1.12
N VAL A 280 2.47 -8.27 0.21
CA VAL A 280 2.07 -8.17 -1.20
C VAL A 280 1.55 -9.48 -1.80
N GLY A 281 0.38 -9.42 -2.46
CA GLY A 281 -0.10 -10.54 -3.29
C GLY A 281 -0.49 -11.80 -2.51
N ASN A 282 -0.99 -11.66 -1.29
CA ASN A 282 -1.46 -12.79 -0.48
C ASN A 282 -2.97 -13.03 -0.66
N GLY A 283 -3.44 -14.20 -0.25
CA GLY A 283 -4.87 -14.55 -0.21
C GLY A 283 -5.41 -15.31 -1.43
N LEU A 284 -4.55 -16.03 -2.15
CA LEU A 284 -4.85 -16.61 -3.47
C LEU A 284 -5.87 -17.78 -3.46
N GLN A 285 -6.05 -18.45 -2.32
CA GLN A 285 -6.80 -19.72 -2.22
C GLN A 285 -7.75 -19.79 -1.01
N GLY A 286 -7.56 -18.97 0.03
CA GLY A 286 -8.42 -18.86 1.21
C GLY A 286 -8.03 -17.65 2.07
N MET A 287 -8.85 -17.26 3.06
CA MET A 287 -8.61 -16.11 3.97
C MET A 287 -7.85 -14.95 3.29
N PRO A 288 -8.52 -14.18 2.41
CA PRO A 288 -7.86 -13.44 1.33
C PRO A 288 -7.11 -12.16 1.76
N HIS A 289 -6.95 -11.93 3.06
CA HIS A 289 -6.55 -10.65 3.61
C HIS A 289 -5.03 -10.55 3.77
N ALA A 290 -4.46 -9.33 3.72
CA ALA A 290 -3.03 -9.18 3.99
C ALA A 290 -2.72 -9.44 5.46
N ILE A 291 -3.47 -8.79 6.35
CA ILE A 291 -3.45 -8.97 7.80
C ILE A 291 -4.87 -9.30 8.26
N TYR A 292 -5.06 -10.49 8.84
CA TYR A 292 -6.30 -10.90 9.48
C TYR A 292 -6.10 -11.00 10.99
N LEU A 293 -6.91 -10.30 11.77
CA LEU A 293 -6.86 -10.35 13.23
C LEU A 293 -8.19 -10.79 13.83
N GLU A 294 -8.12 -11.81 14.68
CA GLU A 294 -9.20 -12.26 15.57
C GLU A 294 -8.63 -12.66 16.95
N GLY A 295 -9.51 -12.84 17.93
CA GLY A 295 -9.17 -13.17 19.31
C GLY A 295 -9.00 -11.95 20.22
N GLN A 296 -8.36 -12.14 21.38
CA GLN A 296 -8.03 -11.07 22.31
C GLN A 296 -6.87 -10.26 21.75
N ILE A 297 -7.16 -9.06 21.23
CA ILE A 297 -6.17 -8.15 20.67
C ILE A 297 -6.13 -6.87 21.48
N GLN A 298 -5.23 -6.80 22.46
CA GLN A 298 -5.06 -5.63 23.33
C GLN A 298 -3.74 -4.93 23.08
N ASP A 299 -3.74 -3.59 23.05
CA ASP A 299 -2.54 -2.74 22.93
C ASP A 299 -1.67 -3.05 21.71
N SER A 300 -2.26 -3.61 20.65
CA SER A 300 -1.55 -4.00 19.43
C SER A 300 -1.56 -2.88 18.39
N GLN A 301 -0.51 -2.84 17.57
CA GLN A 301 -0.27 -1.78 16.60
C GLN A 301 0.13 -2.33 15.24
N ILE A 302 -0.42 -1.72 14.19
CA ILE A 302 -0.07 -1.93 12.79
C ILE A 302 0.45 -0.61 12.26
N THR A 303 1.77 -0.46 12.11
CA THR A 303 2.36 0.84 11.72
C THR A 303 3.37 0.76 10.59
N ASP A 304 3.40 1.81 9.77
CA ASP A 304 4.45 2.02 8.76
C ASP A 304 4.54 0.89 7.70
N ASN A 305 3.52 0.04 7.56
CA ASN A 305 3.55 -1.08 6.62
C ASN A 305 3.16 -0.62 5.21
N LEU A 306 3.74 -1.29 4.21
CA LEU A 306 3.29 -1.26 2.82
C LEU A 306 2.44 -2.49 2.54
N ILE A 307 1.14 -2.30 2.35
CA ILE A 307 0.16 -3.37 2.13
C ILE A 307 -0.43 -3.21 0.72
N CYS A 308 -0.01 -4.06 -0.22
CA CYS A 308 -0.34 -3.86 -1.62
C CYS A 308 -0.80 -5.12 -2.36
N GLY A 309 -1.85 -5.01 -3.16
CA GLY A 309 -2.12 -6.04 -4.16
C GLY A 309 -2.62 -7.37 -3.61
N ASN A 310 -3.18 -7.41 -2.40
CA ASN A 310 -3.73 -8.63 -1.78
C ASN A 310 -5.16 -8.89 -2.30
N ASP A 311 -5.61 -10.14 -2.22
CA ASP A 311 -6.85 -10.57 -2.88
C ASP A 311 -8.13 -10.06 -2.21
N GLY A 312 -8.08 -9.81 -0.90
CA GLY A 312 -9.12 -9.20 -0.07
C GLY A 312 -8.61 -7.95 0.63
N SER A 313 -9.15 -7.59 1.79
CA SER A 313 -8.73 -6.39 2.55
C SER A 313 -7.24 -6.34 2.89
N GLY A 314 -6.70 -5.13 2.99
CA GLY A 314 -5.36 -4.90 3.54
C GLY A 314 -5.30 -5.25 5.03
N VAL A 315 -6.26 -4.78 5.82
CA VAL A 315 -6.44 -5.17 7.22
C VAL A 315 -7.87 -5.59 7.45
N TYR A 316 -8.06 -6.77 8.05
CA TYR A 316 -9.37 -7.33 8.35
C TYR A 316 -9.47 -7.73 9.82
N LEU A 317 -10.38 -7.09 10.56
CA LEU A 317 -10.67 -7.43 11.95
C LEU A 317 -11.94 -8.28 12.02
N PHE A 318 -11.82 -9.49 12.56
CA PHE A 318 -12.95 -10.38 12.77
C PHE A 318 -13.26 -10.52 14.25
N LYS A 319 -14.12 -9.62 14.75
CA LYS A 319 -14.58 -9.60 16.15
C LYS A 319 -13.45 -9.72 17.19
N PRO A 320 -12.35 -8.94 17.08
CA PRO A 320 -11.34 -8.94 18.13
C PRO A 320 -11.92 -8.38 19.43
N GLU A 321 -11.38 -8.86 20.55
CA GLU A 321 -11.63 -8.28 21.87
C GLU A 321 -10.46 -7.37 22.24
N GLY A 322 -10.71 -6.06 22.25
CA GLY A 322 -9.71 -5.02 22.54
C GLY A 322 -9.56 -4.00 21.41
N ALA A 323 -8.65 -3.05 21.60
CA ALA A 323 -8.43 -1.92 20.68
C ALA A 323 -7.10 -2.07 19.93
N ILE A 324 -7.07 -1.56 18.69
CA ILE A 324 -5.92 -1.67 17.78
C ILE A 324 -5.66 -0.31 17.16
N ALA A 325 -4.39 0.09 17.10
CA ALA A 325 -3.96 1.27 16.37
C ALA A 325 -3.39 0.87 15.00
N ILE A 326 -4.00 1.36 13.92
CA ILE A 326 -3.59 1.20 12.53
C ILE A 326 -3.13 2.58 12.05
N ASN A 327 -1.82 2.80 12.00
CA ASN A 327 -1.25 4.15 11.85
C ASN A 327 -0.13 4.24 10.80
N HIS A 328 -0.11 5.28 9.98
CA HIS A 328 0.98 5.53 8.99
C HIS A 328 1.22 4.38 7.99
N ASN A 329 0.21 3.57 7.67
CA ASN A 329 0.36 2.52 6.65
C ASN A 329 0.05 3.06 5.24
N THR A 330 0.72 2.49 4.24
CA THR A 330 0.37 2.67 2.82
C THR A 330 -0.41 1.45 2.35
N ILE A 331 -1.69 1.61 2.04
CA ILE A 331 -2.62 0.53 1.68
C ILE A 331 -3.14 0.79 0.26
N LYS A 332 -2.76 -0.05 -0.71
CA LYS A 332 -3.12 0.17 -2.12
C LYS A 332 -3.42 -1.11 -2.90
N PHE A 333 -4.32 -1.06 -3.89
CA PHE A 333 -4.63 -2.19 -4.77
C PHE A 333 -5.07 -3.48 -4.08
N ASN A 334 -5.68 -3.41 -2.90
CA ASN A 334 -6.20 -4.61 -2.24
C ASN A 334 -7.62 -4.91 -2.75
N GLY A 335 -8.11 -6.11 -2.49
CA GLY A 335 -9.40 -6.59 -3.00
C GLY A 335 -9.37 -6.96 -4.49
N ARG A 336 -8.24 -7.46 -5.00
CA ARG A 336 -8.05 -7.74 -6.45
C ARG A 336 -8.96 -8.83 -6.99
N ARG A 337 -9.14 -9.91 -6.24
CA ARG A 337 -9.98 -11.07 -6.63
C ARG A 337 -11.31 -11.05 -5.91
N ILE A 338 -11.33 -10.61 -4.65
CA ILE A 338 -12.51 -10.48 -3.82
C ILE A 338 -12.64 -9.00 -3.47
N PRO A 339 -13.48 -8.24 -4.18
CA PRO A 339 -13.70 -6.83 -3.89
C PRO A 339 -13.96 -6.60 -2.41
N SER A 340 -13.15 -5.75 -1.78
CA SER A 340 -13.11 -5.58 -0.33
C SER A 340 -12.72 -4.16 0.07
N ALA A 341 -13.12 -3.73 1.27
CA ALA A 341 -12.60 -2.53 1.91
C ALA A 341 -11.09 -2.63 2.14
N ALA A 342 -10.38 -1.49 2.11
CA ALA A 342 -8.96 -1.45 2.44
C ALA A 342 -8.71 -1.87 3.90
N VAL A 343 -9.51 -1.33 4.81
CA VAL A 343 -9.53 -1.66 6.24
C VAL A 343 -10.96 -2.00 6.63
N TYR A 344 -11.16 -3.21 7.15
CA TYR A 344 -12.44 -3.66 7.68
C TYR A 344 -12.37 -3.82 9.20
N LEU A 345 -13.27 -3.15 9.91
CA LEU A 345 -13.30 -3.07 11.36
C LEU A 345 -14.56 -3.70 11.95
N ILE A 346 -14.37 -4.46 13.03
CA ILE A 346 -15.40 -4.86 13.96
C ILE A 346 -14.81 -4.68 15.35
N GLY A 347 -15.58 -4.13 16.29
CA GLY A 347 -15.13 -3.91 17.66
C GLY A 347 -15.08 -2.44 18.02
N ASN A 348 -14.51 -2.14 19.19
CA ASN A 348 -14.58 -0.82 19.79
C ASN A 348 -13.21 -0.17 19.91
N ASP A 349 -13.20 1.16 19.95
CA ASP A 349 -12.04 1.97 20.31
C ASP A 349 -10.81 1.78 19.39
N HIS A 350 -11.00 1.19 18.19
CA HIS A 350 -9.93 1.10 17.19
C HIS A 350 -9.58 2.49 16.66
N GLN A 351 -8.30 2.69 16.32
CA GLN A 351 -7.81 3.94 15.75
C GLN A 351 -7.20 3.67 14.40
N VAL A 352 -7.78 4.21 13.34
CA VAL A 352 -7.24 4.19 11.98
C VAL A 352 -6.80 5.60 11.65
N THR A 353 -5.50 5.88 11.72
CA THR A 353 -5.01 7.26 11.62
C THR A 353 -3.82 7.43 10.69
N ASN A 354 -3.73 8.58 10.02
CA ASN A 354 -2.57 8.94 9.18
C ASN A 354 -2.19 7.90 8.10
N ASN A 355 -3.14 7.05 7.65
CA ASN A 355 -2.88 6.06 6.61
C ASN A 355 -3.10 6.68 5.23
N GLN A 356 -2.30 6.22 4.26
CA GLN A 356 -2.48 6.52 2.84
C GLN A 356 -3.20 5.35 2.18
N ILE A 357 -4.48 5.54 1.86
CA ILE A 357 -5.33 4.50 1.28
C ILE A 357 -5.65 4.89 -0.16
N SER A 358 -5.34 4.02 -1.11
CA SER A 358 -5.64 4.33 -2.51
C SER A 358 -5.94 3.11 -3.36
N TRP A 359 -6.54 3.30 -4.55
CA TRP A 359 -6.74 2.23 -5.53
C TRP A 359 -7.44 1.01 -4.91
N GLN A 360 -8.60 1.21 -4.29
CA GLN A 360 -9.36 0.14 -3.64
C GLN A 360 -10.60 -0.19 -4.45
N THR A 361 -10.86 -1.49 -4.59
CA THR A 361 -12.07 -2.02 -5.26
C THR A 361 -13.32 -1.93 -4.38
N GLY A 362 -13.20 -1.46 -3.14
CA GLY A 362 -14.29 -1.16 -2.22
C GLY A 362 -14.12 0.21 -1.55
N THR A 363 -14.63 0.32 -0.33
CA THR A 363 -14.43 1.48 0.55
C THR A 363 -12.98 1.60 1.05
N GLY A 364 -12.65 2.79 1.55
CA GLY A 364 -11.39 3.00 2.27
C GLY A 364 -11.40 2.27 3.62
N VAL A 365 -12.33 2.66 4.50
CA VAL A 365 -12.55 2.03 5.81
C VAL A 365 -14.02 1.66 5.95
N THR A 366 -14.31 0.40 6.27
CA THR A 366 -15.66 -0.07 6.60
C THR A 366 -15.73 -0.52 8.05
N ILE A 367 -16.81 -0.17 8.73
CA ILE A 367 -17.06 -0.56 10.13
C ILE A 367 -18.38 -1.32 10.22
N ALA A 368 -18.34 -2.55 10.70
CA ALA A 368 -19.56 -3.35 10.85
C ALA A 368 -20.36 -2.96 12.09
N ALA A 369 -21.69 -2.87 11.99
CA ALA A 369 -22.55 -2.66 13.16
C ALA A 369 -22.74 -3.88 14.08
N TYR A 370 -22.45 -5.09 13.57
CA TYR A 370 -22.61 -6.35 14.29
C TYR A 370 -21.26 -7.00 14.62
N PRO A 371 -21.04 -7.53 15.84
CA PRO A 371 -21.98 -7.62 16.96
C PRO A 371 -22.17 -6.31 17.73
N GLN A 372 -21.16 -5.43 17.76
CA GLN A 372 -21.21 -4.03 18.19
C GLN A 372 -19.86 -3.38 17.86
N SER A 373 -19.88 -2.17 17.28
CA SER A 373 -18.66 -1.41 17.01
C SER A 373 -18.88 0.07 17.30
N ASP A 374 -18.19 0.59 18.32
CA ASP A 374 -18.34 1.94 18.85
C ASP A 374 -17.00 2.63 19.05
N ARG A 375 -16.99 3.97 18.99
CA ARG A 375 -15.82 4.81 19.33
C ARG A 375 -14.58 4.53 18.49
N ASN A 376 -14.75 3.97 17.30
CA ASN A 376 -13.65 3.82 16.36
C ASN A 376 -13.34 5.18 15.74
N LEU A 377 -12.07 5.59 15.78
CA LEU A 377 -11.60 6.89 15.30
C LEU A 377 -10.86 6.73 13.98
N ILE A 378 -11.28 7.49 12.97
CA ILE A 378 -10.79 7.39 11.59
C ILE A 378 -10.38 8.78 11.12
N THR A 379 -9.22 9.25 11.59
CA THR A 379 -8.81 10.65 11.44
C THR A 379 -7.50 10.78 10.68
N ASN A 380 -7.32 11.88 9.94
CA ASN A 380 -6.09 12.21 9.20
C ASN A 380 -5.64 11.17 8.15
N ASN A 381 -6.49 10.23 7.76
CA ASN A 381 -6.22 9.35 6.63
C ASN A 381 -6.44 10.12 5.32
N THR A 382 -5.67 9.78 4.29
CA THR A 382 -5.86 10.29 2.93
C THR A 382 -6.37 9.18 2.04
N PHE A 383 -7.38 9.48 1.23
CA PHE A 383 -8.01 8.53 0.33
C PHE A 383 -7.85 8.98 -1.13
N ASN A 384 -7.55 8.06 -2.04
CA ASN A 384 -7.53 8.35 -3.49
C ASN A 384 -8.04 7.15 -4.28
N ASP A 385 -8.69 7.36 -5.42
CA ASP A 385 -9.06 6.27 -6.35
C ASP A 385 -9.80 5.09 -5.68
N LEU A 386 -10.92 5.39 -5.01
CA LEU A 386 -11.78 4.39 -4.36
C LEU A 386 -13.03 4.12 -5.19
N GLU A 387 -13.53 2.88 -5.16
CA GLU A 387 -14.86 2.54 -5.69
C GLU A 387 -16.00 2.94 -4.75
N GLY A 388 -15.80 2.77 -3.43
CA GLY A 388 -16.77 3.09 -2.38
C GLY A 388 -16.46 4.39 -1.64
N LEU A 389 -17.16 4.61 -0.53
CA LEU A 389 -16.91 5.72 0.39
C LEU A 389 -15.51 5.65 1.03
N SER A 390 -14.98 6.80 1.44
CA SER A 390 -13.74 6.84 2.23
C SER A 390 -13.91 6.17 3.59
N ILE A 391 -15.07 6.39 4.22
CA ILE A 391 -15.49 5.79 5.48
C ILE A 391 -16.95 5.37 5.30
N ASP A 392 -17.26 4.13 5.61
CA ASP A 392 -18.60 3.54 5.50
C ASP A 392 -18.98 2.88 6.82
N LEU A 393 -20.14 3.26 7.38
CA LEU A 393 -20.64 2.76 8.65
C LEU A 393 -21.80 1.81 8.40
N ASN A 394 -21.53 0.51 8.30
CA ASN A 394 -22.59 -0.43 7.95
C ASN A 394 -23.76 -0.40 8.93
N THR A 395 -24.96 -0.63 8.41
CA THR A 395 -26.18 -0.86 9.18
C THR A 395 -26.39 -2.35 9.49
N ARG A 396 -27.21 -2.64 10.50
CA ARG A 396 -27.64 -4.01 10.81
C ARG A 396 -28.71 -4.54 9.86
N ASP A 397 -29.44 -3.65 9.18
CA ASP A 397 -30.60 -4.01 8.36
C ASP A 397 -30.22 -4.46 6.93
N ARG A 398 -28.95 -4.28 6.53
CA ARG A 398 -28.40 -4.74 5.25
C ARG A 398 -27.71 -6.09 5.41
N GLU A 399 -28.50 -7.15 5.30
CA GLU A 399 -28.01 -8.51 5.36
C GLU A 399 -27.47 -8.95 3.99
N GLY A 400 -26.13 -9.06 3.86
CA GLY A 400 -25.51 -9.59 2.65
C GLY A 400 -23.99 -9.60 2.72
N ARG A 401 -23.36 -10.71 2.33
CA ARG A 401 -21.89 -10.88 2.36
C ARG A 401 -21.17 -9.73 1.66
N THR A 402 -21.70 -9.27 0.53
CA THR A 402 -21.15 -8.16 -0.26
C THR A 402 -21.07 -6.86 0.53
N PHE A 403 -22.08 -6.53 1.35
CA PHE A 403 -22.10 -5.29 2.14
C PHE A 403 -21.10 -5.33 3.30
N TYR A 404 -20.89 -6.50 3.91
CA TYR A 404 -19.82 -6.69 4.88
C TYR A 404 -18.43 -6.58 4.24
N GLN A 405 -18.27 -6.94 2.98
CA GLN A 405 -16.98 -6.84 2.31
C GLN A 405 -16.69 -5.43 1.79
N LEU A 406 -17.71 -4.76 1.26
CA LEU A 406 -17.57 -3.54 0.48
C LEU A 406 -18.01 -2.25 1.20
N GLY A 407 -18.86 -2.35 2.21
CA GLY A 407 -19.67 -1.24 2.70
C GLY A 407 -21.13 -1.32 2.23
N ASP A 408 -22.06 -0.75 2.99
CA ASP A 408 -23.49 -0.72 2.64
C ASP A 408 -23.99 0.62 2.07
N GLY A 409 -23.08 1.59 2.03
CA GLY A 409 -23.28 2.90 1.46
C GLY A 409 -23.89 3.91 2.41
N VAL A 410 -24.18 5.08 1.85
CA VAL A 410 -24.59 6.26 2.61
C VAL A 410 -25.76 5.98 3.53
N ASN A 411 -25.57 6.31 4.79
CA ASN A 411 -26.62 6.28 5.78
C ASN A 411 -27.53 7.53 5.72
N PRO A 412 -28.86 7.37 5.83
CA PRO A 412 -29.72 8.50 6.15
C PRO A 412 -29.37 9.06 7.54
N PRO A 413 -29.62 10.35 7.81
CA PRO A 413 -29.56 10.88 9.18
C PRO A 413 -30.37 10.01 10.13
N ARG A 414 -29.76 9.60 11.24
CA ARG A 414 -30.40 8.70 12.22
C ARG A 414 -30.66 9.48 13.49
N ASP A 415 -31.89 9.91 13.69
CA ASP A 415 -32.33 10.64 14.90
C ASP A 415 -33.29 9.80 15.77
N SER A 416 -33.29 8.48 15.58
CA SER A 416 -34.15 7.55 16.33
C SER A 416 -33.54 7.17 17.69
N ARG A 417 -34.38 6.75 18.64
CA ARG A 417 -33.94 6.23 19.95
C ARG A 417 -33.11 4.93 19.86
N ASN A 418 -33.16 4.24 18.72
CA ASN A 418 -32.44 2.98 18.50
C ASN A 418 -31.19 3.14 17.63
N ARG A 419 -30.88 4.35 17.13
CA ARG A 419 -29.77 4.62 16.19
C ARG A 419 -28.48 3.93 16.61
N THR A 420 -28.10 4.04 17.89
CA THR A 420 -26.85 3.52 18.44
C THR A 420 -26.71 2.00 18.35
N ARG A 421 -27.81 1.27 18.14
CA ARG A 421 -27.83 -0.18 17.93
C ARG A 421 -27.80 -0.54 16.44
N ASP A 422 -28.29 0.33 15.58
CA ASP A 422 -28.65 -0.02 14.21
C ASP A 422 -27.51 0.30 13.21
N THR A 423 -26.52 1.13 13.58
CA THR A 423 -25.34 1.49 12.76
C THR A 423 -24.05 1.45 13.60
N ALA A 424 -22.90 1.23 12.96
CA ALA A 424 -21.59 1.37 13.60
C ALA A 424 -21.33 2.80 14.13
N ASN A 425 -20.38 2.93 15.05
CA ASN A 425 -19.98 4.19 15.70
C ASN A 425 -21.16 4.98 16.30
N LYS A 426 -22.11 4.27 16.91
CA LYS A 426 -23.31 4.85 17.54
C LYS A 426 -24.15 5.77 16.63
N SER A 427 -24.08 5.57 15.31
CA SER A 427 -24.73 6.45 14.32
C SER A 427 -24.40 7.93 14.54
N ILE A 428 -23.12 8.29 14.72
CA ILE A 428 -22.73 9.69 14.60
C ILE A 428 -23.10 10.18 13.18
N ASN A 429 -23.87 11.26 13.10
CA ASN A 429 -24.35 11.78 11.82
C ASN A 429 -23.18 12.40 11.04
N ALA A 430 -23.17 12.20 9.71
CA ALA A 430 -22.28 12.95 8.83
C ALA A 430 -22.59 14.46 8.94
N PRO A 431 -21.58 15.34 8.87
CA PRO A 431 -21.81 16.78 8.76
C PRO A 431 -22.71 17.12 7.57
N GLN A 432 -23.49 18.18 7.68
CA GLN A 432 -24.33 18.69 6.60
C GLN A 432 -23.92 20.13 6.28
N PHE A 433 -23.53 20.38 5.04
CA PHE A 433 -23.31 21.74 4.58
C PHE A 433 -24.65 22.46 4.38
N LEU A 434 -24.69 23.77 4.63
CA LEU A 434 -25.89 24.59 4.39
C LEU A 434 -26.16 24.83 2.90
N SER A 435 -25.19 24.55 2.04
CA SER A 435 -25.28 24.71 0.59
C SER A 435 -24.41 23.69 -0.12
N GLU A 436 -24.85 23.23 -1.30
CA GLU A 436 -24.02 22.43 -2.23
C GLU A 436 -22.96 23.29 -2.93
N ASN A 437 -23.13 24.61 -2.93
CA ASN A 437 -22.22 25.55 -3.58
C ASN A 437 -21.86 26.69 -2.62
N PHE A 438 -20.56 26.89 -2.42
CA PHE A 438 -20.02 28.03 -1.67
C PHE A 438 -19.25 28.94 -2.61
N TYR A 439 -19.33 30.25 -2.41
CA TYR A 439 -18.82 31.23 -3.36
C TYR A 439 -17.59 31.93 -2.83
N LEU A 440 -16.58 32.06 -3.68
CA LEU A 440 -15.42 32.91 -3.43
C LEU A 440 -15.83 34.38 -3.53
N ILE A 441 -15.58 35.13 -2.46
CA ILE A 441 -15.75 36.58 -2.38
C ILE A 441 -14.40 37.13 -1.89
N ASP A 442 -13.77 37.98 -2.71
CA ASP A 442 -12.45 38.57 -2.43
C ASP A 442 -11.36 37.53 -2.08
N GLY A 443 -11.39 36.37 -2.77
CA GLY A 443 -10.43 35.28 -2.56
C GLY A 443 -10.68 34.41 -1.33
N LYS A 444 -11.76 34.67 -0.60
CA LYS A 444 -12.18 33.92 0.60
C LYS A 444 -13.50 33.20 0.38
N VAL A 445 -13.70 32.11 1.08
CA VAL A 445 -14.99 31.40 1.12
C VAL A 445 -15.34 31.02 2.55
N ASN A 446 -16.60 31.28 2.91
CA ASN A 446 -17.18 30.80 4.15
C ASN A 446 -17.97 29.52 3.85
N ILE A 447 -17.66 28.45 4.58
CA ILE A 447 -18.29 27.14 4.44
C ILE A 447 -19.01 26.86 5.76
N ASP A 448 -20.32 26.99 5.72
CA ASP A 448 -21.18 26.84 6.89
C ASP A 448 -21.93 25.51 6.84
N GLY A 449 -22.16 24.92 8.01
CA GLY A 449 -22.88 23.66 8.13
C GLY A 449 -23.37 23.38 9.54
N VAL A 450 -23.97 22.20 9.68
CA VAL A 450 -24.43 21.63 10.95
C VAL A 450 -23.86 20.23 11.15
N ALA A 451 -23.53 19.90 12.39
CA ALA A 451 -23.11 18.59 12.85
C ALA A 451 -23.65 18.35 14.26
N ASP A 452 -23.44 17.15 14.80
CA ASP A 452 -23.79 16.88 16.20
C ASP A 452 -23.05 17.87 17.13
N PRO A 453 -23.72 18.51 18.12
CA PRO A 453 -23.10 19.49 18.99
C PRO A 453 -21.82 18.99 19.67
N GLY A 454 -20.78 19.83 19.65
CA GLY A 454 -19.45 19.51 20.19
C GLY A 454 -18.65 18.48 19.36
N ALA A 455 -19.10 18.09 18.17
CA ALA A 455 -18.30 17.29 17.25
C ALA A 455 -17.15 18.11 16.65
N THR A 456 -15.97 17.50 16.53
CA THR A 456 -14.91 18.04 15.68
C THR A 456 -15.22 17.71 14.24
N VAL A 457 -15.39 18.74 13.41
CA VAL A 457 -15.62 18.63 11.97
C VAL A 457 -14.30 18.86 11.26
N THR A 458 -13.81 17.85 10.55
CA THR A 458 -12.59 17.93 9.74
C THR A 458 -12.98 18.07 8.28
N LEU A 459 -12.51 19.14 7.63
CA LEU A 459 -12.77 19.43 6.22
C LEU A 459 -11.68 18.83 5.33
N TYR A 460 -12.08 18.28 4.20
CA TYR A 460 -11.21 17.66 3.21
C TYR A 460 -11.44 18.22 1.82
N ARG A 461 -10.36 18.29 1.02
CA ARG A 461 -10.45 18.38 -0.43
C ARG A 461 -10.75 17.00 -1.00
N VAL A 462 -11.63 16.95 -1.99
CA VAL A 462 -12.03 15.74 -2.70
C VAL A 462 -11.44 15.76 -4.11
N LYS A 463 -10.64 14.74 -4.45
CA LYS A 463 -10.16 14.56 -5.83
C LYS A 463 -11.01 13.52 -6.54
N LEU A 464 -11.76 13.94 -7.55
CA LEU A 464 -12.61 13.06 -8.35
C LEU A 464 -11.75 12.24 -9.35
N GLY A 465 -10.96 11.31 -8.83
CA GLY A 465 -10.27 10.26 -9.57
C GLY A 465 -11.03 8.95 -9.39
N ILE A 466 -11.84 8.58 -10.37
CA ILE A 466 -12.27 7.19 -10.52
C ILE A 466 -11.83 6.81 -11.94
N PRO A 467 -11.12 5.69 -12.13
CA PRO A 467 -10.86 5.15 -13.46
C PRO A 467 -12.17 5.05 -14.23
N ARG A 468 -12.23 5.57 -15.47
CA ARG A 468 -13.48 5.62 -16.26
C ARG A 468 -14.13 4.25 -16.46
N ASP A 469 -13.35 3.18 -16.32
CA ASP A 469 -13.77 1.82 -16.67
C ASP A 469 -14.46 1.06 -15.52
N ILE A 470 -14.58 1.64 -14.31
CA ILE A 470 -15.17 0.93 -13.15
C ILE A 470 -16.69 1.15 -12.97
N LYS A 471 -17.34 1.99 -13.79
CA LYS A 471 -18.61 2.60 -13.37
C LYS A 471 -19.93 1.92 -13.75
N GLU A 472 -19.97 0.85 -14.55
CA GLU A 472 -21.27 0.29 -14.96
C GLU A 472 -21.66 -1.04 -14.29
N GLN A 473 -20.72 -1.73 -13.63
CA GLN A 473 -20.98 -3.06 -13.04
C GLN A 473 -20.73 -3.14 -11.52
N SER A 474 -20.05 -2.17 -10.90
CA SER A 474 -19.83 -2.18 -9.45
C SER A 474 -21.12 -1.82 -8.70
N PRO A 475 -21.54 -2.60 -7.68
CA PRO A 475 -22.73 -2.27 -6.88
C PRO A 475 -22.59 -0.96 -6.09
N LEU A 476 -21.36 -0.44 -5.96
CA LEU A 476 -21.05 0.83 -5.30
C LEU A 476 -21.01 2.02 -6.28
N ALA A 477 -21.11 1.79 -7.60
CA ALA A 477 -20.91 2.83 -8.60
C ALA A 477 -21.85 4.04 -8.44
N SER A 478 -23.07 3.83 -7.92
CA SER A 478 -24.05 4.89 -7.64
C SER A 478 -23.63 5.83 -6.50
N GLN A 479 -22.78 5.38 -5.57
CA GLN A 479 -22.25 6.19 -4.47
C GLN A 479 -21.29 7.28 -4.98
N SER A 480 -20.70 7.08 -6.17
CA SER A 480 -19.71 8.00 -6.74
C SER A 480 -20.26 9.30 -7.35
N ASN A 481 -21.58 9.51 -7.35
CA ASN A 481 -22.18 10.68 -7.99
C ASN A 481 -22.09 11.95 -7.13
N ASN A 482 -22.22 11.82 -5.81
CA ASN A 482 -22.20 12.95 -4.86
C ASN A 482 -21.10 12.83 -3.79
N TYR A 483 -20.24 11.82 -3.91
CA TYR A 483 -19.14 11.54 -2.99
C TYR A 483 -17.84 11.36 -3.77
N GLY A 484 -16.73 11.48 -3.07
CA GLY A 484 -15.42 11.15 -3.61
C GLY A 484 -14.43 10.86 -2.49
N PRO A 485 -13.21 10.48 -2.86
CA PRO A 485 -12.21 10.15 -1.86
C PRO A 485 -11.76 11.42 -1.12
N LEU A 486 -11.71 11.35 0.21
CA LEU A 486 -11.22 12.41 1.10
C LEU A 486 -9.69 12.52 0.99
N SER A 487 -9.21 13.19 -0.04
CA SER A 487 -7.82 13.10 -0.49
C SER A 487 -6.83 13.92 0.31
N GLU A 488 -7.25 15.04 0.89
CA GLU A 488 -6.36 15.95 1.58
C GLU A 488 -7.11 16.66 2.71
N PRO A 489 -6.72 16.48 3.98
CA PRO A 489 -7.29 17.26 5.06
C PRO A 489 -6.88 18.73 4.92
N LEU A 490 -7.84 19.64 5.12
CA LEU A 490 -7.64 21.08 4.99
C LEU A 490 -7.53 21.75 6.35
N THR A 491 -8.52 21.54 7.22
CA THR A 491 -8.61 22.16 8.55
C THR A 491 -9.70 21.49 9.39
N GLU A 492 -9.83 21.86 10.65
CA GLU A 492 -10.85 21.36 11.57
C GLU A 492 -11.44 22.48 12.43
N VAL A 493 -12.70 22.32 12.83
CA VAL A 493 -13.41 23.19 13.77
C VAL A 493 -14.31 22.37 14.66
N VAL A 494 -14.68 22.88 15.83
CA VAL A 494 -15.65 22.24 16.73
C VAL A 494 -17.01 22.86 16.50
N ALA A 495 -18.03 22.02 16.27
CA ALA A 495 -19.41 22.46 16.17
C ALA A 495 -19.89 23.03 17.53
N ASP A 496 -20.57 24.17 17.49
CA ASP A 496 -21.03 24.85 18.70
C ASP A 496 -22.14 24.07 19.42
N LYS A 497 -22.64 24.65 20.52
CA LYS A 497 -23.73 24.05 21.34
C LYS A 497 -25.03 23.83 20.57
N ASP A 498 -25.24 24.58 19.48
CA ASP A 498 -26.42 24.49 18.62
C ASP A 498 -26.13 23.61 17.39
N GLY A 499 -24.94 23.00 17.33
CA GLY A 499 -24.48 22.12 16.26
C GLY A 499 -23.93 22.84 15.03
N LYS A 500 -23.77 24.16 15.07
CA LYS A 500 -23.31 24.93 13.90
C LYS A 500 -21.79 24.94 13.81
N PHE A 501 -21.26 24.88 12.59
CA PHE A 501 -19.85 25.09 12.31
C PHE A 501 -19.66 26.02 11.11
N SER A 502 -18.51 26.68 11.07
CA SER A 502 -18.11 27.56 9.96
C SER A 502 -16.61 27.46 9.73
N PHE A 503 -16.20 27.36 8.48
CA PHE A 503 -14.81 27.50 8.06
C PHE A 503 -14.67 28.77 7.23
N THR A 504 -13.62 29.55 7.47
CA THR A 504 -13.19 30.62 6.56
C THR A 504 -11.86 30.21 5.94
N LEU A 505 -11.87 30.02 4.62
CA LEU A 505 -10.69 29.57 3.88
C LEU A 505 -10.31 30.58 2.81
N ASP A 506 -8.99 30.76 2.66
CA ASP A 506 -8.38 31.56 1.62
C ASP A 506 -7.80 30.62 0.53
N ASN A 507 -7.61 31.13 -0.70
CA ASN A 507 -6.88 30.43 -1.78
C ASN A 507 -7.46 29.09 -2.28
N LEU A 508 -8.76 28.83 -2.11
CA LEU A 508 -9.41 27.73 -2.82
C LEU A 508 -9.68 28.12 -4.28
N THR A 509 -9.51 27.18 -5.20
CA THR A 509 -9.76 27.42 -6.62
C THR A 509 -11.23 27.12 -6.97
N PRO A 510 -11.89 27.93 -7.83
CA PRO A 510 -13.21 27.60 -8.34
C PRO A 510 -13.23 26.21 -8.99
N GLY A 511 -14.23 25.41 -8.63
CA GLY A 511 -14.36 24.00 -9.00
C GLY A 511 -13.68 23.01 -8.05
N THR A 512 -13.01 23.48 -6.99
CA THR A 512 -12.59 22.62 -5.88
C THR A 512 -13.82 21.96 -5.27
N VAL A 513 -13.75 20.64 -5.10
CA VAL A 513 -14.78 19.85 -4.41
C VAL A 513 -14.29 19.58 -2.98
N ILE A 514 -15.19 19.72 -2.01
CA ILE A 514 -14.92 19.53 -0.59
C ILE A 514 -15.94 18.58 0.02
N SER A 515 -15.53 17.91 1.10
CA SER A 515 -16.39 17.11 1.98
C SER A 515 -15.85 17.20 3.41
N ALA A 516 -16.58 16.70 4.40
CA ALA A 516 -16.21 16.75 5.80
C ALA A 516 -16.60 15.46 6.53
N ILE A 517 -15.94 15.20 7.65
CA ILE A 517 -16.32 14.15 8.60
C ILE A 517 -16.50 14.78 9.99
N ALA A 518 -17.37 14.20 10.81
CA ALA A 518 -17.52 14.53 12.21
C ALA A 518 -16.85 13.46 13.07
N THR A 519 -16.14 13.88 14.11
CA THR A 519 -15.55 12.97 15.10
C THR A 519 -15.95 13.40 16.51
N LYS A 520 -16.37 12.44 17.34
CA LYS A 520 -16.56 12.61 18.77
C LYS A 520 -15.93 11.44 19.51
N PRO A 521 -15.08 11.66 20.53
CA PRO A 521 -14.47 10.57 21.30
C PRO A 521 -15.48 9.54 21.84
N ASP A 522 -16.67 10.00 22.26
CA ASP A 522 -17.70 9.12 22.86
C ASP A 522 -18.50 8.28 21.84
N TYR A 523 -18.38 8.58 20.54
CA TYR A 523 -19.17 7.97 19.46
C TYR A 523 -18.30 7.31 18.38
N GLY A 524 -17.22 7.98 17.97
CA GLY A 524 -16.34 7.60 16.86
C GLY A 524 -16.33 8.65 15.75
N THR A 525 -15.95 8.23 14.55
CA THR A 525 -15.96 9.06 13.33
C THR A 525 -17.16 8.71 12.44
N SER A 526 -17.74 9.72 11.80
CA SER A 526 -18.88 9.61 10.87
C SER A 526 -18.47 9.18 9.46
N GLU A 527 -19.47 8.86 8.65
CA GLU A 527 -19.33 8.87 7.20
C GLU A 527 -19.01 10.28 6.67
N PRO A 528 -18.52 10.40 5.43
CA PRO A 528 -18.34 11.68 4.76
C PRO A 528 -19.67 12.42 4.56
N ALA A 529 -19.62 13.75 4.65
CA ALA A 529 -20.67 14.63 4.18
C ALA A 529 -20.83 14.54 2.66
N PHE A 530 -22.02 14.88 2.15
CA PHE A 530 -22.20 15.14 0.72
C PHE A 530 -21.20 16.18 0.23
N ASN A 531 -20.68 15.98 -0.98
CA ASN A 531 -19.74 16.91 -1.57
C ASN A 531 -20.38 18.30 -1.78
N ALA A 532 -19.65 19.35 -1.44
CA ALA A 532 -19.95 20.72 -1.86
C ALA A 532 -18.87 21.23 -2.84
N THR A 533 -19.23 22.20 -3.68
CA THR A 533 -18.33 22.76 -4.68
C THR A 533 -18.06 24.24 -4.40
N ILE A 534 -16.79 24.63 -4.49
CA ILE A 534 -16.39 26.04 -4.47
C ILE A 534 -16.66 26.65 -5.84
N ARG A 535 -17.37 27.77 -5.89
CA ARG A 535 -17.76 28.47 -7.12
C ARG A 535 -17.19 29.88 -7.14
N SER A 536 -17.04 30.44 -8.33
CA SER A 536 -16.80 31.87 -8.55
C SER A 536 -18.11 32.54 -8.98
N LEU A 537 -18.26 33.83 -8.65
CA LEU A 537 -19.33 34.68 -9.19
C LEU A 537 -19.11 34.98 -10.69
N ASP A 538 -17.88 34.84 -11.18
CA ASP A 538 -17.53 34.96 -12.59
C ASP A 538 -17.44 33.58 -13.27
N ARG A 539 -18.09 33.41 -14.44
CA ARG A 539 -18.34 32.10 -15.09
C ARG A 539 -17.21 31.62 -16.03
N ALA A 540 -15.97 32.08 -15.83
CA ALA A 540 -14.84 31.58 -16.62
C ALA A 540 -14.49 30.13 -16.23
N LYS A 541 -14.33 29.27 -17.26
CA LYS A 541 -14.27 27.80 -17.22
C LYS A 541 -13.19 27.25 -16.28
N THR A 542 -13.58 26.28 -15.45
CA THR A 542 -12.66 25.42 -14.71
C THR A 542 -12.24 24.23 -15.57
N THR A 543 -10.93 24.06 -15.78
CA THR A 543 -10.35 22.83 -16.36
C THR A 543 -9.90 21.94 -15.21
N ILE A 544 -10.46 20.74 -15.11
CA ILE A 544 -10.00 19.71 -14.17
C ILE A 544 -8.95 18.87 -14.88
N GLU A 545 -7.68 19.03 -14.50
CA GLU A 545 -6.65 18.10 -14.94
C GLU A 545 -6.85 16.74 -14.26
N ARG A 546 -6.99 15.70 -15.07
CA ARG A 546 -7.04 14.30 -14.63
C ARG A 546 -5.77 13.61 -15.12
N SER A 547 -4.80 13.39 -14.24
CA SER A 547 -3.70 12.47 -14.51
C SER A 547 -3.95 11.16 -13.76
N LEU A 548 -4.20 10.10 -14.51
CA LEU A 548 -4.27 8.72 -14.00
C LEU A 548 -2.98 8.02 -14.44
N SER A 549 -2.04 7.84 -13.53
CA SER A 549 -0.93 6.89 -13.70
C SER A 549 -1.09 5.78 -12.68
N LEU A 550 -1.15 4.52 -13.12
CA LEU A 550 -1.23 3.37 -12.23
C LEU A 550 0.07 3.24 -11.41
N PRO A 551 0.04 3.34 -10.07
CA PRO A 551 1.23 3.10 -9.26
C PRO A 551 1.63 1.62 -9.22
N ASN A 552 2.92 1.34 -9.01
CA ASN A 552 3.42 0.00 -8.71
C ASN A 552 3.35 -0.30 -7.20
N CYS A 553 3.32 -1.58 -6.81
CA CYS A 553 3.38 -1.97 -5.40
C CYS A 553 4.71 -1.59 -4.74
N THR A 554 5.82 -2.03 -5.35
CA THR A 554 7.19 -1.78 -4.87
C THR A 554 8.08 -1.28 -6.00
N THR A 555 9.12 -0.53 -5.63
CA THR A 555 10.08 0.07 -6.56
C THR A 555 11.46 -0.54 -6.35
N LYS A 556 12.08 -1.05 -7.42
CA LYS A 556 13.46 -1.53 -7.35
C LYS A 556 14.41 -0.35 -7.14
N PRO A 557 15.42 -0.45 -6.25
CA PRO A 557 16.46 0.56 -6.16
C PRO A 557 17.09 0.76 -7.53
N VAL A 558 17.14 2.01 -7.97
CA VAL A 558 17.93 2.36 -9.15
C VAL A 558 19.37 2.05 -8.78
N ALA A 559 20.00 1.12 -9.50
CA ALA A 559 21.40 0.79 -9.26
C ALA A 559 22.21 2.09 -9.26
N GLU A 560 23.02 2.31 -8.22
CA GLU A 560 24.04 3.36 -8.25
C GLU A 560 25.00 2.99 -9.37
N VAL A 561 24.73 3.50 -10.57
CA VAL A 561 25.72 3.53 -11.64
C VAL A 561 26.86 4.33 -11.04
N PRO A 562 28.09 3.76 -10.89
CA PRO A 562 29.23 4.51 -10.41
C PRO A 562 29.25 5.79 -11.22
N GLN A 563 29.07 6.94 -10.55
CA GLN A 563 29.26 8.20 -11.23
C GLN A 563 30.66 8.09 -11.83
N PRO A 564 30.80 8.19 -13.17
CA PRO A 564 32.11 8.20 -13.78
C PRO A 564 32.96 9.16 -12.97
N PRO A 565 34.22 8.82 -12.62
CA PRO A 565 35.10 9.76 -11.92
C PRO A 565 34.94 11.09 -12.63
N ILE A 566 34.62 12.17 -11.89
CA ILE A 566 34.29 13.48 -12.46
C ILE A 566 35.41 13.79 -13.44
N GLN A 567 35.16 13.49 -14.73
CA GLN A 567 36.03 13.91 -15.79
C GLN A 567 35.94 15.43 -15.72
N PRO A 568 37.06 16.16 -15.79
CA PRO A 568 36.97 17.61 -15.99
C PRO A 568 35.95 17.80 -17.09
N GLU A 569 34.84 18.49 -16.75
CA GLU A 569 33.64 18.56 -17.58
C GLU A 569 34.08 18.69 -19.02
N SER A 570 33.94 17.61 -19.79
CA SER A 570 34.00 17.72 -21.23
C SER A 570 32.98 18.81 -21.53
N PRO A 571 33.38 19.90 -22.23
CA PRO A 571 32.52 21.05 -22.42
C PRO A 571 31.14 20.54 -22.87
N PRO A 572 30.05 21.08 -22.30
CA PRO A 572 28.71 20.58 -22.55
C PRO A 572 28.57 20.28 -24.04
N PRO A 573 28.11 19.08 -24.43
CA PRO A 573 27.97 18.75 -25.85
C PRO A 573 27.21 19.92 -26.47
N GLN A 574 27.85 20.57 -27.44
CA GLN A 574 27.27 21.78 -28.01
C GLN A 574 25.84 21.43 -28.46
N PRO A 575 24.83 22.26 -28.13
CA PRO A 575 23.46 21.96 -28.49
C PRO A 575 23.40 21.65 -29.98
N ILE A 576 22.80 20.51 -30.34
CA ILE A 576 22.61 20.15 -31.75
C ILE A 576 21.65 21.19 -32.31
N ARG A 577 22.18 22.19 -33.00
CA ARG A 577 21.40 23.22 -33.68
C ARG A 577 20.79 22.61 -34.92
N LEU A 578 19.61 22.03 -34.75
CA LEU A 578 18.86 21.45 -35.85
C LEU A 578 17.92 22.50 -36.43
N ASN A 579 18.30 23.01 -37.60
CA ASN A 579 17.51 23.98 -38.35
C ASN A 579 16.41 23.29 -39.17
N VAL A 580 15.20 23.23 -38.62
CA VAL A 580 14.04 22.59 -39.26
C VAL A 580 12.87 23.55 -39.48
N PRO A 581 12.20 23.45 -40.65
CA PRO A 581 10.91 24.10 -40.85
C PRO A 581 9.86 23.62 -39.85
N ARG A 582 9.04 24.58 -39.38
CA ARG A 582 7.96 24.31 -38.43
C ARG A 582 6.59 24.13 -39.08
N ASN A 583 6.36 24.75 -40.23
CA ASN A 583 5.04 24.83 -40.85
C ASN A 583 5.08 24.42 -42.32
N ILE A 584 3.97 23.89 -42.82
CA ILE A 584 3.62 23.86 -44.24
C ILE A 584 2.25 24.48 -44.48
N HIS A 585 2.03 25.07 -45.65
CA HIS A 585 0.83 25.83 -45.99
C HIS A 585 -0.01 25.16 -47.08
N PHE A 586 -1.31 25.47 -47.10
CA PHE A 586 -2.29 24.89 -48.01
C PHE A 586 -3.08 25.97 -48.75
N ALA A 587 -3.48 25.68 -49.99
CA ALA A 587 -4.43 26.49 -50.73
C ALA A 587 -5.82 26.51 -50.05
N LEU A 588 -6.61 27.54 -50.39
CA LEU A 588 -8.00 27.65 -49.94
C LEU A 588 -8.76 26.37 -50.26
N ASP A 589 -9.44 25.84 -49.25
CA ASP A 589 -10.29 24.67 -49.35
C ASP A 589 -9.59 23.39 -49.88
N LYS A 590 -8.25 23.33 -49.77
CA LYS A 590 -7.46 22.16 -50.16
C LYS A 590 -6.71 21.56 -48.98
N SER A 591 -6.46 20.26 -49.09
CA SER A 591 -5.58 19.47 -48.21
C SER A 591 -4.44 18.79 -48.97
N ALA A 592 -4.32 19.02 -50.28
CA ALA A 592 -3.24 18.47 -51.08
C ALA A 592 -1.92 19.21 -50.76
N VAL A 593 -0.85 18.44 -50.53
CA VAL A 593 0.50 18.98 -50.31
C VAL A 593 1.02 19.53 -51.64
N SER A 594 1.38 20.81 -51.67
CA SER A 594 1.94 21.46 -52.87
C SER A 594 3.38 20.98 -53.13
N ALA A 595 3.91 21.23 -54.33
CA ALA A 595 5.31 20.93 -54.63
C ALA A 595 6.30 21.66 -53.71
N GLU A 596 5.96 22.87 -53.26
CA GLU A 596 6.80 23.63 -52.33
C GLU A 596 6.70 23.10 -50.90
N SER A 597 5.49 22.78 -50.43
CA SER A 597 5.27 22.14 -49.13
C SER A 597 5.93 20.75 -49.06
N ALA A 598 5.96 20.02 -50.17
CA ALA A 598 6.68 18.76 -50.31
C ALA A 598 8.20 18.93 -50.11
N ARG A 599 8.81 20.01 -50.61
CA ARG A 599 10.24 20.32 -50.35
C ARG A 599 10.48 20.60 -48.87
N VAL A 600 9.54 21.26 -48.19
CA VAL A 600 9.59 21.50 -46.75
C VAL A 600 9.51 20.18 -45.97
N LEU A 601 8.56 19.30 -46.32
CA LEU A 601 8.42 17.98 -45.70
C LEU A 601 9.64 17.07 -45.96
N ASN A 602 10.31 17.18 -47.10
CA ASN A 602 11.54 16.44 -47.37
C ASN A 602 12.68 16.85 -46.43
N ARG A 603 12.76 18.13 -46.05
CA ARG A 603 13.72 18.60 -45.03
C ARG A 603 13.41 17.99 -43.66
N ILE A 604 12.13 17.91 -43.31
CA ILE A 604 11.69 17.26 -42.06
C ILE A 604 12.00 15.75 -42.10
N ALA A 605 11.75 15.06 -43.22
CA ALA A 605 12.08 13.65 -43.36
C ALA A 605 13.59 13.36 -43.28
N ALA A 606 14.44 14.26 -43.79
CA ALA A 606 15.90 14.13 -43.69
C ALA A 606 16.38 14.14 -42.23
N VAL A 607 15.77 14.97 -41.38
CA VAL A 607 16.03 15.00 -39.94
C VAL A 607 15.67 13.68 -39.27
N PHE A 608 14.54 13.08 -39.62
CA PHE A 608 14.11 11.80 -39.04
C PHE A 608 15.05 10.64 -39.38
N LYS A 609 15.74 10.72 -40.51
CA LYS A 609 16.77 9.75 -40.93
C LYS A 609 18.08 9.92 -40.15
N GLN A 610 18.42 11.15 -39.77
CA GLN A 610 19.64 11.47 -39.03
C GLN A 610 19.49 11.33 -37.50
N HIS A 611 18.25 11.45 -37.01
CA HIS A 611 17.96 11.47 -35.57
C HIS A 611 16.81 10.52 -35.24
N SER A 612 17.13 9.30 -34.80
CA SER A 612 16.14 8.25 -34.49
C SER A 612 15.28 8.54 -33.25
N TYR A 613 15.70 9.47 -32.39
CA TYR A 613 15.07 9.75 -31.08
C TYR A 613 14.04 10.88 -31.10
N ILE A 614 13.82 11.52 -32.25
CA ILE A 614 12.85 12.62 -32.41
C ILE A 614 11.46 12.06 -32.71
N THR A 615 10.42 12.57 -32.06
CA THR A 615 9.02 12.33 -32.44
C THR A 615 8.35 13.64 -32.83
N ILE A 616 7.27 13.57 -33.62
CA ILE A 616 6.49 14.76 -34.02
C ILE A 616 5.00 14.59 -33.76
N GLU A 617 4.36 15.72 -33.48
CA GLU A 617 2.91 15.89 -33.53
C GLU A 617 2.58 16.87 -34.66
N LEU A 618 1.71 16.44 -35.58
CA LEU A 618 1.26 17.20 -36.74
C LEU A 618 -0.08 17.86 -36.40
N GLN A 619 -0.05 19.17 -36.17
CA GLN A 619 -1.22 19.96 -35.81
C GLN A 619 -1.82 20.60 -37.05
N GLY A 620 -3.07 20.25 -37.37
CA GLY A 620 -3.77 20.80 -38.54
C GLY A 620 -4.56 22.06 -38.21
N HIS A 621 -4.46 23.09 -39.04
CA HIS A 621 -5.18 24.36 -38.89
C HIS A 621 -5.93 24.78 -40.17
N THR A 622 -6.95 25.61 -39.99
CA THR A 622 -7.71 26.26 -41.06
C THR A 622 -7.84 27.77 -40.82
N ASP A 623 -8.29 28.50 -41.84
CA ASP A 623 -8.76 29.87 -41.66
C ASP A 623 -10.21 29.92 -41.15
N SER A 624 -10.68 31.10 -40.76
CA SER A 624 -11.91 31.29 -39.97
C SER A 624 -13.20 31.42 -40.79
N ARG A 625 -13.20 31.04 -42.07
CA ARG A 625 -14.30 31.38 -43.01
C ARG A 625 -15.37 30.31 -43.16
N ALA A 626 -15.15 29.10 -42.66
CA ALA A 626 -16.09 27.99 -42.73
C ALA A 626 -16.62 27.63 -41.33
N SER A 627 -17.56 26.68 -41.24
CA SER A 627 -18.05 26.24 -39.93
C SER A 627 -16.98 25.47 -39.16
N ASP A 628 -17.03 25.54 -37.83
CA ASP A 628 -16.09 24.87 -36.91
C ASP A 628 -15.90 23.38 -37.27
N GLN A 629 -17.01 22.68 -37.52
CA GLN A 629 -16.99 21.25 -37.88
C GLN A 629 -16.30 21.02 -39.22
N TYR A 630 -16.61 21.83 -40.24
CA TYR A 630 -15.96 21.74 -41.54
C TYR A 630 -14.45 21.99 -41.43
N ASN A 631 -14.09 23.01 -40.64
CA ASN A 631 -12.72 23.41 -40.41
C ASN A 631 -11.94 22.36 -39.63
N LEU A 632 -12.56 21.72 -38.63
CA LEU A 632 -11.97 20.60 -37.92
C LEU A 632 -11.68 19.42 -38.86
N ASP A 633 -12.65 19.06 -39.71
CA ASP A 633 -12.49 17.95 -40.66
C ASP A 633 -11.45 18.25 -41.75
N LEU A 634 -11.40 19.49 -42.26
CA LEU A 634 -10.40 19.93 -43.22
C LEU A 634 -8.99 19.96 -42.61
N SER A 635 -8.88 20.39 -41.34
CA SER A 635 -7.61 20.38 -40.61
C SER A 635 -7.05 18.97 -40.41
N ARG A 636 -7.93 18.00 -40.11
CA ARG A 636 -7.57 16.58 -40.04
C ARG A 636 -7.02 16.08 -41.38
N ARG A 637 -7.73 16.35 -42.48
CA ARG A 637 -7.29 15.94 -43.83
C ARG A 637 -5.91 16.52 -44.19
N ARG A 638 -5.61 17.75 -43.77
CA ARG A 638 -4.29 18.38 -43.98
C ARG A 638 -3.19 17.69 -43.20
N ALA A 639 -3.41 17.44 -41.91
CA ALA A 639 -2.45 16.73 -41.08
C ALA A 639 -2.23 15.28 -41.57
N ASP A 640 -3.30 14.61 -42.01
CA ASP A 640 -3.21 13.27 -42.62
C ASP A 640 -2.40 13.30 -43.92
N ALA A 641 -2.58 14.32 -44.77
CA ALA A 641 -1.80 14.48 -46.00
C ALA A 641 -0.31 14.69 -45.72
N ALA A 642 0.04 15.49 -44.70
CA ALA A 642 1.42 15.68 -44.26
C ALA A 642 2.02 14.37 -43.70
N ARG A 643 1.27 13.65 -42.84
CA ARG A 643 1.69 12.34 -42.30
C ARG A 643 1.94 11.35 -43.41
N ASN A 644 0.99 11.20 -44.34
CA ASN A 644 1.08 10.24 -45.44
C ASN A 644 2.28 10.54 -46.35
N TYR A 645 2.59 11.82 -46.58
CA TYR A 645 3.79 12.20 -47.31
C TYR A 645 5.08 11.79 -46.56
N LEU A 646 5.17 12.04 -45.25
CA LEU A 646 6.33 11.65 -44.43
C LEU A 646 6.50 10.12 -44.34
N LEU A 647 5.39 9.37 -44.27
CA LEU A 647 5.40 7.91 -44.36
C LEU A 647 6.03 7.43 -45.66
N GLN A 648 5.66 8.04 -46.80
CA GLN A 648 6.26 7.71 -48.10
C GLN A 648 7.76 8.05 -48.17
N GLN A 649 8.24 9.01 -47.38
CA GLN A 649 9.66 9.35 -47.26
C GLN A 649 10.44 8.43 -46.30
N GLY A 650 9.77 7.45 -45.68
CA GLY A 650 10.37 6.44 -44.79
C GLY A 650 10.37 6.81 -43.32
N VAL A 651 9.54 7.76 -42.88
CA VAL A 651 9.37 8.07 -41.45
C VAL A 651 8.46 7.02 -40.79
N ASP A 652 8.88 6.48 -39.65
CA ASP A 652 8.12 5.47 -38.92
C ASP A 652 6.78 6.03 -38.39
N PRO A 653 5.63 5.38 -38.65
CA PRO A 653 4.33 5.80 -38.13
C PRO A 653 4.30 5.94 -36.61
N ALA A 654 5.04 5.11 -35.85
CA ALA A 654 5.07 5.16 -34.39
C ALA A 654 5.70 6.46 -33.85
N ARG A 655 6.40 7.22 -34.70
CA ARG A 655 7.05 8.50 -34.33
C ARG A 655 6.21 9.73 -34.69
N MET A 656 4.98 9.54 -35.17
CA MET A 656 4.11 10.62 -35.64
C MET A 656 2.72 10.52 -35.03
N THR A 657 2.21 11.63 -34.51
CA THR A 657 0.82 11.77 -34.06
C THR A 657 0.13 12.91 -34.80
N ILE A 658 -1.20 12.92 -34.85
CA ILE A 658 -1.99 13.98 -35.49
C ILE A 658 -2.95 14.59 -34.49
N LEU A 659 -3.04 15.92 -34.51
CA LEU A 659 -4.03 16.68 -33.74
C LEU A 659 -4.75 17.68 -34.67
N PRO A 660 -6.04 17.48 -34.97
CA PRO A 660 -6.81 18.47 -35.73
C PRO A 660 -7.30 19.59 -34.80
N LEU A 661 -7.02 20.84 -35.18
CA LEU A 661 -7.39 22.02 -34.38
C LEU A 661 -8.38 22.95 -35.09
N GLY A 662 -8.66 22.73 -36.38
CA GLY A 662 -9.56 23.61 -37.15
C GLY A 662 -9.13 25.07 -37.08
N GLU A 663 -10.08 25.96 -36.85
CA GLU A 663 -9.86 27.40 -36.68
C GLU A 663 -9.60 27.83 -35.23
N SER A 664 -9.56 26.90 -34.27
CA SER A 664 -9.46 27.21 -32.84
C SER A 664 -8.16 27.91 -32.42
N GLN A 665 -7.13 27.87 -33.28
CA GLN A 665 -5.83 28.50 -33.07
C GLN A 665 -5.33 29.18 -34.35
N LEU A 666 -5.85 30.37 -34.63
CA LEU A 666 -5.37 31.23 -35.72
C LEU A 666 -3.99 31.81 -35.39
N GLU A 667 -3.07 31.74 -36.35
CA GLU A 667 -1.76 32.41 -36.24
C GLU A 667 -1.88 33.90 -36.54
N LYS A 668 -2.72 34.26 -37.52
CA LYS A 668 -3.05 35.63 -37.87
C LYS A 668 -4.54 35.86 -37.61
N PRO A 669 -4.92 36.68 -36.63
CA PRO A 669 -6.33 36.95 -36.33
C PRO A 669 -6.99 37.91 -37.35
N GLY A 670 -6.22 38.43 -38.32
CA GLY A 670 -6.73 39.31 -39.36
C GLY A 670 -7.58 38.58 -40.42
N ASN A 671 -8.24 39.36 -41.26
CA ASN A 671 -9.20 38.89 -42.27
C ASN A 671 -8.75 39.23 -43.71
N THR A 672 -7.44 39.26 -43.96
CA THR A 672 -6.88 39.48 -45.30
C THR A 672 -6.56 38.14 -45.99
N ILE A 673 -6.41 38.16 -47.32
CA ILE A 673 -5.98 36.98 -48.10
C ILE A 673 -4.66 36.39 -47.56
N VAL A 674 -3.77 37.26 -47.11
CA VAL A 674 -2.47 36.87 -46.53
C VAL A 674 -2.67 36.23 -45.16
N ASP A 675 -3.50 36.80 -44.29
CA ASP A 675 -3.78 36.23 -42.96
C ASP A 675 -4.39 34.83 -43.07
N HIS A 676 -5.35 34.65 -43.98
CA HIS A 676 -5.95 33.35 -44.23
C HIS A 676 -4.92 32.34 -44.74
N ALA A 677 -3.97 32.75 -45.58
CA ALA A 677 -2.93 31.87 -46.08
C ALA A 677 -2.00 31.36 -44.96
N TYR A 678 -1.64 32.21 -43.99
CA TYR A 678 -0.87 31.80 -42.81
C TYR A 678 -1.65 30.83 -41.91
N ASN A 679 -2.96 31.05 -41.77
CA ASN A 679 -3.80 30.18 -40.95
C ASN A 679 -4.02 28.78 -41.55
N ARG A 680 -3.99 28.65 -42.88
CA ARG A 680 -4.11 27.36 -43.58
C ARG A 680 -2.80 26.60 -43.54
N ARG A 681 -2.46 26.03 -42.39
CA ARG A 681 -1.18 25.35 -42.18
C ARG A 681 -1.30 23.98 -41.49
N VAL A 682 -0.22 23.22 -41.56
CA VAL A 682 0.09 22.18 -40.59
C VAL A 682 1.36 22.60 -39.86
N GLU A 683 1.29 22.59 -38.54
CA GLU A 683 2.38 22.92 -37.63
C GLU A 683 2.97 21.63 -37.06
N VAL A 684 4.30 21.54 -37.08
CA VAL A 684 5.04 20.35 -36.66
C VAL A 684 5.68 20.62 -35.31
N ILE A 685 5.21 19.92 -34.29
CA ILE A 685 5.75 20.01 -32.94
C ILE A 685 6.75 18.87 -32.74
N PHE A 686 8.03 19.22 -32.65
CA PHE A 686 9.10 18.26 -32.43
C PHE A 686 9.28 17.99 -30.94
N ARG A 687 9.48 16.73 -30.57
CA ARG A 687 9.86 16.31 -29.22
C ARG A 687 11.11 15.45 -29.31
N ASP A 688 12.15 15.80 -28.58
CA ASP A 688 13.33 14.95 -28.41
C ASP A 688 13.23 14.23 -27.06
N LEU A 689 13.33 12.90 -27.09
CA LEU A 689 13.24 12.06 -25.90
C LEU A 689 14.44 12.23 -24.93
N ARG A 690 15.41 13.08 -25.28
CA ARG A 690 16.64 13.35 -24.51
C ARG A 690 16.77 14.81 -24.06
N GLY A 691 15.83 15.69 -24.41
CA GLY A 691 15.82 17.09 -23.96
C GLY A 691 16.76 18.06 -24.71
N VAL A 692 17.06 17.83 -25.99
CA VAL A 692 17.85 18.76 -26.83
C VAL A 692 17.03 19.98 -27.28
N ASP A 693 17.65 21.17 -27.26
CA ASP A 693 17.09 22.41 -27.82
C ASP A 693 16.98 22.36 -29.36
N ILE A 694 15.75 22.45 -29.89
CA ILE A 694 15.46 22.50 -31.33
C ILE A 694 15.16 23.95 -31.74
N ILE A 695 15.92 24.48 -32.70
CA ILE A 695 15.73 25.85 -33.21
C ILE A 695 14.92 25.79 -34.50
N PHE A 696 13.73 26.39 -34.49
CA PHE A 696 12.86 26.40 -35.65
C PHE A 696 13.28 27.47 -36.67
N GLU A 697 13.33 27.08 -37.94
CA GLU A 697 13.37 28.03 -39.04
C GLU A 697 11.95 28.44 -39.40
N GLN A 698 11.63 29.73 -39.23
CA GLN A 698 10.46 30.29 -39.88
C GLN A 698 10.66 30.27 -41.39
N GLN A 699 9.68 29.72 -42.10
CA GLN A 699 9.69 29.65 -43.54
C GLN A 699 8.26 29.81 -44.05
N ASP A 700 8.07 30.67 -45.04
CA ASP A 700 6.78 30.93 -45.67
C ASP A 700 6.88 30.78 -47.19
N LYS A 701 7.90 30.07 -47.68
CA LYS A 701 8.16 29.93 -49.12
C LYS A 701 7.10 29.10 -49.83
N ASP A 702 6.36 28.28 -49.08
CA ASP A 702 5.25 27.49 -49.57
C ASP A 702 3.87 28.13 -49.32
N LEU A 703 3.83 29.40 -48.89
CA LEU A 703 2.59 30.13 -48.66
C LEU A 703 1.79 30.27 -49.96
N GLN A 704 0.53 29.83 -49.92
CA GLN A 704 -0.36 29.79 -51.08
C GLN A 704 -1.44 30.86 -50.97
N LEU A 705 -1.23 31.99 -51.65
CA LEU A 705 -2.20 33.08 -51.73
C LEU A 705 -3.34 32.74 -52.71
N GLU A 706 -4.55 33.14 -52.35
CA GLU A 706 -5.69 33.12 -53.26
C GLU A 706 -5.50 34.20 -54.33
N ARG A 707 -5.88 33.90 -55.57
CA ARG A 707 -5.83 34.84 -56.69
C ARG A 707 -7.14 35.57 -56.87
#